data_AF-A0AAV6FWX5-F1
#
_entry.id   AF-A0AAV6FWX5-F1
#
_cell.length_a   1.000
_cell.length_b   1.000
_cell.length_c   1.000
_cell.angle_alpha   90.00
_cell.angle_beta   90.00
_cell.angle_gamma   90.00
#
_symmetry.space_group_name_H-M   'P 1'
#
loop_
_entity.id
_entity.type
_entity.pdbx_description
1 polymer ?
#
loop_
_entity_poly.entity_id
_entity_poly.type
_entity_poly.pdbx_seq_one_letter_code
_entity_poly.pdbx_strand_id
1 'polypeptide(L)'
;MAHFKDVPLKKTTSLNLVTGFFQYLRDEQEVVQKRTFTKWINSHLAKYKTPLKINDLFEDIKDGVKLLALLEVLSGQRLPCEQGRQLKRIHWVSNIGTALKFLEGRRIKLVNINATDIADGRPSIVLGLIWTIILYFQIEELTSNLPALQALSSSASSVESMASTDAASPPMKRKVVTKFQGSAKRALLRWVQCTAANRLGIEVKDFGPSWRSGVAFHSVIYSIRPDLVDMELVRRRGNRENLEEAFSVAETELGIPRLLDPEDVDVDKPDEKSIMTYVAQFLKHYPDPHQSDQTDGQPEEREERRVLRELKNWLDQLERDILRVQGAEGNLTDKYQAFKGFRVQYEMKKRQTESLLLPVHRDGKLSVDQALVKQAWERVAVRLLDWHIHLDKSLPGLLGVIGAWLHRAEIALREDIPLQQAHEETANTIHRKLEQHREVLKNLEGHRQAFQQIHKDRSVNGVPVPHEQLQDLAERFNYVSTSSHVHVIKLEFWEMKYRLMAFLILAESKLKTWIVKYGRRDSVELLLQNYIAFIEGHKFFEQYETTFRSLKQAADVYIKSDNTASCRRQANCPFHVIGTKNSRKAEEGEGVNKFLSEATAQWRNLAVEVRSVRSMLEEVISNWEKYSGTVSSLQAWLEDGEQMLNQSESHKREFFRNLPHWIQQHMDMNDAGNFLIETCDETVSRDLKQQLLLLNGRWRELFVKVKHYARVDEVDKLRKDYEESISVLKAYVDAAYERLNTPVQVSFLNIRTFLQDVEQDIRHKAAPMEAQYKSATRKAQQLTKDTPQEEINQMLDAMTALKEQLCQVRERSVPLLKEAQVLLAPLEEMEKNITGFYQALEKASRITAAREPEAAGDFKQKCQELVTYQQSCKKCLSVIDKNHQIIQRVLDSSKTLRHLDTSLLQKRVAELQASSQAMIKETTEWKKHVEANSSLMKRFEESRVELEKVLKMARTSMTERGNPEDLLKKHTEFFGQLDQRVLNAFLKACDELTDILPEQEQQSLQETVRKLHKQWKDLQAEVPYHLLQLKVEVEHGRLMGSLQECQAELARENRSLPGVGSERLIREHRGLLQGERSSSTL
;
A
#
# COMPACT_ATOMS: atom_id res chain seq x y z
N MET A 1 -10.75 23.19 -38.95
CA MET A 1 -9.31 23.52 -39.13
C MET A 1 -8.57 23.14 -37.88
N ALA A 2 -7.69 22.14 -37.95
CA ALA A 2 -6.41 22.02 -37.25
C ALA A 2 -5.96 20.54 -37.22
N HIS A 3 -4.70 20.35 -37.62
CA HIS A 3 -3.97 19.10 -37.82
C HIS A 3 -3.91 18.17 -36.61
N PHE A 4 -3.93 16.85 -36.86
CA PHE A 4 -3.49 15.83 -35.91
C PHE A 4 -2.22 15.11 -36.43
N LYS A 5 -1.25 14.97 -35.52
CA LYS A 5 0.09 14.38 -35.65
C LYS A 5 0.07 12.85 -35.59
N ASP A 6 1.07 12.24 -36.24
CA ASP A 6 1.46 10.83 -36.11
C ASP A 6 1.93 10.41 -34.70
N VAL A 7 1.49 9.23 -34.24
CA VAL A 7 2.19 8.24 -33.39
C VAL A 7 1.62 6.84 -33.75
N PRO A 8 2.42 5.75 -33.84
CA PRO A 8 2.13 4.61 -34.70
C PRO A 8 1.31 3.48 -34.06
N LEU A 9 0.54 2.76 -34.91
CA LEU A 9 -0.08 1.47 -34.58
C LEU A 9 0.99 0.40 -34.33
N LYS A 10 0.88 -0.26 -33.17
CA LYS A 10 1.52 -1.56 -32.89
C LYS A 10 0.96 -2.62 -33.85
N LYS A 11 1.86 -3.26 -34.60
CA LYS A 11 1.60 -4.49 -35.37
C LYS A 11 1.39 -5.65 -34.42
N THR A 12 0.25 -6.31 -34.55
CA THR A 12 -0.03 -7.67 -34.07
C THR A 12 0.72 -8.67 -34.97
N THR A 13 1.74 -9.27 -34.37
CA THR A 13 2.20 -10.67 -34.46
C THR A 13 2.17 -11.40 -35.81
N SER A 14 3.38 -11.68 -36.30
CA SER A 14 3.71 -12.67 -37.32
C SER A 14 3.26 -14.08 -36.91
N LEU A 15 2.57 -14.79 -37.81
CA LEU A 15 2.38 -16.23 -37.72
C LEU A 15 3.72 -16.98 -37.66
N ASN A 16 3.77 -17.98 -36.77
CA ASN A 16 4.90 -18.86 -36.47
C ASN A 16 5.27 -19.81 -37.64
N LEU A 17 5.89 -19.30 -38.70
CA LEU A 17 6.48 -20.14 -39.76
C LEU A 17 7.75 -20.89 -39.28
N VAL A 18 8.44 -20.38 -38.25
CA VAL A 18 9.71 -20.94 -37.76
C VAL A 18 9.48 -22.20 -36.91
N THR A 19 8.41 -22.25 -36.11
CA THR A 19 8.13 -23.38 -35.20
C THR A 19 7.70 -24.64 -35.95
N GLY A 20 6.95 -24.51 -37.06
CA GLY A 20 6.56 -25.64 -37.91
C GLY A 20 7.73 -26.29 -38.64
N PHE A 21 8.73 -25.50 -39.06
CA PHE A 21 9.93 -26.01 -39.73
C PHE A 21 10.85 -26.79 -38.78
N PHE A 22 11.00 -26.33 -37.52
CA PHE A 22 11.75 -27.08 -36.50
C PHE A 22 11.02 -28.31 -35.96
N GLN A 23 9.68 -28.34 -36.04
CA GLN A 23 8.87 -29.51 -35.71
C GLN A 23 8.99 -30.55 -36.84
N TYR A 24 8.83 -30.14 -38.10
CA TYR A 24 9.00 -30.99 -39.28
C TYR A 24 10.39 -31.68 -39.34
N LEU A 25 11.48 -30.93 -39.13
CA LEU A 25 12.84 -31.48 -39.10
C LEU A 25 13.09 -32.44 -37.93
N ARG A 26 12.38 -32.24 -36.80
CA ARG A 26 12.47 -33.15 -35.64
C ARG A 26 11.70 -34.44 -35.91
N ASP A 27 10.52 -34.32 -36.51
CA ASP A 27 9.67 -35.47 -36.84
C ASP A 27 10.33 -36.37 -37.91
N GLU A 28 11.01 -35.79 -38.92
CA GLU A 28 11.81 -36.57 -39.88
C GLU A 28 13.01 -37.28 -39.23
N GLN A 29 13.75 -36.62 -38.33
CA GLN A 29 14.87 -37.26 -37.61
C GLN A 29 14.38 -38.37 -36.68
N GLU A 30 13.22 -38.22 -36.03
CA GLU A 30 12.60 -39.26 -35.21
C GLU A 30 12.18 -40.48 -36.06
N VAL A 31 11.68 -40.28 -37.28
CA VAL A 31 11.33 -41.37 -38.21
C VAL A 31 12.56 -42.14 -38.68
N VAL A 32 13.66 -41.43 -39.02
CA VAL A 32 14.94 -42.07 -39.40
C VAL A 32 15.55 -42.82 -38.23
N GLN A 33 15.56 -42.23 -37.02
CA GLN A 33 16.01 -42.92 -35.80
C GLN A 33 15.16 -44.16 -35.51
N LYS A 34 13.83 -44.06 -35.63
CA LYS A 34 12.93 -45.21 -35.44
C LYS A 34 13.30 -46.35 -36.38
N ARG A 35 13.48 -46.08 -37.68
CA ARG A 35 13.86 -47.10 -38.68
C ARG A 35 15.23 -47.72 -38.37
N THR A 36 16.24 -46.87 -38.15
CA THR A 36 17.61 -47.29 -37.86
C THR A 36 17.71 -48.12 -36.58
N PHE A 37 17.09 -47.66 -35.50
CA PHE A 37 17.09 -48.37 -34.21
C PHE A 37 16.27 -49.66 -34.29
N THR A 38 15.18 -49.70 -35.06
CA THR A 38 14.44 -50.95 -35.30
C THR A 38 15.29 -51.99 -36.02
N LYS A 39 15.97 -51.60 -37.11
CA LYS A 39 16.91 -52.47 -37.84
C LYS A 39 18.04 -52.94 -36.92
N TRP A 40 18.57 -52.05 -36.08
CA TRP A 40 19.61 -52.37 -35.11
C TRP A 40 19.16 -53.40 -34.08
N ILE A 41 18.01 -53.18 -33.43
CA ILE A 41 17.46 -54.12 -32.44
C ILE A 41 17.22 -55.49 -33.09
N ASN A 42 16.64 -55.51 -34.29
CA ASN A 42 16.38 -56.76 -35.02
C ASN A 42 17.67 -57.52 -35.36
N SER A 43 18.78 -56.83 -35.66
CA SER A 43 20.09 -57.47 -35.90
C SER A 43 20.63 -58.23 -34.68
N HIS A 44 20.24 -57.82 -33.47
CA HIS A 44 20.61 -58.51 -32.22
C HIS A 44 19.56 -59.54 -31.80
N LEU A 45 18.26 -59.22 -31.90
CA LEU A 45 17.18 -60.16 -31.56
C LEU A 45 17.14 -61.39 -32.47
N ALA A 46 17.64 -61.29 -33.71
CA ALA A 46 17.84 -62.45 -34.58
C ALA A 46 18.80 -63.50 -33.98
N LYS A 47 19.69 -63.09 -33.07
CA LYS A 47 20.66 -63.96 -32.36
C LYS A 47 20.10 -64.52 -31.05
N TYR A 48 18.87 -64.18 -30.67
CA TYR A 48 18.24 -64.68 -29.45
C TYR A 48 17.81 -66.15 -29.60
N LYS A 49 17.78 -66.91 -28.50
CA LYS A 49 17.45 -68.36 -28.49
C LYS A 49 16.13 -68.69 -29.21
N THR A 50 15.16 -67.79 -29.13
CA THR A 50 13.94 -67.80 -29.93
C THR A 50 13.92 -66.51 -30.73
N PRO A 51 14.13 -66.53 -32.06
CA PRO A 51 14.22 -65.29 -32.84
C PRO A 51 13.00 -64.39 -32.63
N LEU A 52 13.24 -63.16 -32.18
CA LEU A 52 12.22 -62.14 -31.99
C LEU A 52 12.43 -61.02 -33.02
N LYS A 53 11.33 -60.35 -33.39
CA LYS A 53 11.36 -59.23 -34.33
C LYS A 53 10.47 -58.09 -33.83
N ILE A 54 10.95 -56.87 -33.98
CA ILE A 54 10.20 -55.62 -33.82
C ILE A 54 9.74 -55.17 -35.22
N ASN A 55 8.44 -54.94 -35.36
CA ASN A 55 7.84 -54.36 -36.56
C ASN A 55 7.56 -52.87 -36.35
N ASP A 56 6.98 -52.49 -35.20
CA ASP A 56 6.86 -51.09 -34.78
C ASP A 56 7.51 -50.90 -33.41
N LEU A 57 8.64 -50.20 -33.37
CA LEU A 57 9.40 -49.95 -32.14
C LEU A 57 8.57 -49.36 -30.99
N PHE A 58 7.62 -48.48 -31.27
CA PHE A 58 6.88 -47.79 -30.22
C PHE A 58 5.78 -48.67 -29.63
N GLU A 59 5.23 -49.61 -30.40
CA GLU A 59 4.21 -50.55 -29.93
C GLU A 59 4.82 -51.83 -29.37
N ASP A 60 5.81 -52.41 -30.06
CA ASP A 60 6.37 -53.73 -29.76
C ASP A 60 7.27 -53.76 -28.51
N ILE A 61 7.67 -52.59 -27.98
CA ILE A 61 8.51 -52.45 -26.79
C ILE A 61 7.69 -52.29 -25.50
N LYS A 62 6.39 -51.98 -25.62
CA LYS A 62 5.54 -51.54 -24.49
C LYS A 62 5.39 -52.59 -23.41
N ASP A 63 5.45 -53.88 -23.76
CA ASP A 63 5.34 -54.98 -22.79
C ASP A 63 6.66 -55.31 -22.05
N GLY A 64 7.76 -54.68 -22.45
CA GLY A 64 9.09 -54.88 -21.90
C GLY A 64 9.78 -56.21 -22.27
N VAL A 65 9.11 -57.14 -22.94
CA VAL A 65 9.65 -58.48 -23.22
C VAL A 65 10.78 -58.41 -24.23
N LYS A 66 10.55 -57.73 -25.36
CA LYS A 66 11.58 -57.57 -26.41
C LYS A 66 12.76 -56.71 -25.94
N LEU A 67 12.51 -55.76 -25.02
CA LEU A 67 13.54 -54.93 -24.39
C LEU A 67 14.46 -55.77 -23.49
N LEU A 68 13.88 -56.63 -22.65
CA LEU A 68 14.65 -57.56 -21.81
C LEU A 68 15.45 -58.52 -22.66
N ALA A 69 14.84 -59.14 -23.69
CA ALA A 69 15.55 -60.04 -24.59
C ALA A 69 16.74 -59.36 -25.30
N LEU A 70 16.59 -58.11 -25.73
CA LEU A 70 17.68 -57.32 -26.31
C LEU A 70 18.82 -57.14 -25.31
N LEU A 71 18.52 -56.77 -24.06
CA LEU A 71 19.53 -56.60 -23.02
C LEU A 71 20.21 -57.94 -22.66
N GLU A 72 19.48 -59.06 -22.69
CA GLU A 72 20.08 -60.38 -22.51
C GLU A 72 21.11 -60.68 -23.62
N VAL A 73 20.76 -60.42 -24.89
CA VAL A 73 21.67 -60.63 -26.04
C VAL A 73 22.91 -59.74 -25.94
N LEU A 74 22.73 -58.45 -25.64
CA LEU A 74 23.84 -57.49 -25.57
C LEU A 74 24.76 -57.74 -24.39
N SER A 75 24.22 -58.22 -23.27
CA SER A 75 24.96 -58.37 -22.02
C SER A 75 25.47 -59.78 -21.73
N GLY A 76 24.94 -60.79 -22.42
CA GLY A 76 25.18 -62.21 -22.13
C GLY A 76 24.55 -62.71 -20.83
N GLN A 77 23.77 -61.89 -20.12
CA GLN A 77 23.18 -62.20 -18.81
C GLN A 77 21.68 -62.47 -18.93
N ARG A 78 21.16 -63.42 -18.15
CA ARG A 78 19.72 -63.71 -18.08
C ARG A 78 19.03 -62.74 -17.15
N LEU A 79 17.89 -62.19 -17.57
CA LEU A 79 17.12 -61.21 -16.83
C LEU A 79 15.75 -61.79 -16.43
N PRO A 80 15.26 -61.50 -15.21
CA PRO A 80 13.91 -61.86 -14.81
C PRO A 80 12.89 -61.23 -15.76
N CYS A 81 11.95 -62.05 -16.26
CA CYS A 81 10.89 -61.59 -17.15
C CYS A 81 9.57 -62.22 -16.69
N GLU A 82 8.56 -61.38 -16.44
CA GLU A 82 7.20 -61.82 -16.14
C GLU A 82 6.57 -62.39 -17.42
N GLN A 83 6.15 -63.65 -17.38
CA GLN A 83 5.60 -64.40 -18.52
C GLN A 83 4.14 -64.83 -18.25
N GLY A 84 3.25 -64.69 -19.24
CA GLY A 84 1.86 -65.15 -19.14
C GLY A 84 1.08 -65.10 -20.45
N ARG A 85 -0.02 -65.86 -20.56
CA ARG A 85 -0.85 -65.94 -21.79
C ARG A 85 -1.48 -64.60 -22.20
N GLN A 86 -1.68 -63.67 -21.26
CA GLN A 86 -2.06 -62.27 -21.51
C GLN A 86 -1.38 -61.33 -20.50
N LEU A 87 -0.43 -60.53 -20.96
CA LEU A 87 0.24 -59.53 -20.13
C LEU A 87 -0.65 -58.29 -19.98
N LYS A 88 -0.88 -57.84 -18.74
CA LYS A 88 -1.56 -56.58 -18.42
C LYS A 88 -0.53 -55.48 -18.22
N ARG A 89 -0.95 -54.21 -18.33
CA ARG A 89 -0.10 -53.02 -18.20
C ARG A 89 0.78 -52.99 -16.94
N ILE A 90 0.32 -53.53 -15.82
CA ILE A 90 1.13 -53.65 -14.60
C ILE A 90 2.36 -54.56 -14.80
N HIS A 91 2.22 -55.65 -15.54
CA HIS A 91 3.33 -56.54 -15.88
C HIS A 91 4.28 -55.88 -16.89
N TRP A 92 3.75 -55.07 -17.80
CA TRP A 92 4.56 -54.30 -18.76
C TRP A 92 5.49 -53.33 -18.04
N VAL A 93 4.95 -52.54 -17.11
CA VAL A 93 5.73 -51.60 -16.29
C VAL A 93 6.74 -52.36 -15.42
N SER A 94 6.41 -53.54 -14.90
CA SER A 94 7.34 -54.38 -14.13
C SER A 94 8.52 -54.90 -14.98
N ASN A 95 8.25 -55.42 -16.18
CA ASN A 95 9.27 -55.90 -17.12
C ASN A 95 10.19 -54.76 -17.57
N ILE A 96 9.62 -53.61 -17.95
CA ILE A 96 10.40 -52.41 -18.29
C ILE A 96 11.19 -51.93 -17.07
N GLY A 97 10.59 -51.92 -15.87
CA GLY A 97 11.27 -51.57 -14.63
C GLY A 97 12.47 -52.47 -14.35
N THR A 98 12.39 -53.75 -14.69
CA THR A 98 13.52 -54.69 -14.59
C THR A 98 14.63 -54.34 -15.59
N ALA A 99 14.27 -53.99 -16.83
CA ALA A 99 15.23 -53.53 -17.84
C ALA A 99 15.94 -52.23 -17.42
N LEU A 100 15.21 -51.25 -16.88
CA LEU A 100 15.78 -49.99 -16.43
C LEU A 100 16.70 -50.19 -15.21
N LYS A 101 16.28 -50.99 -14.21
CA LYS A 101 17.12 -51.34 -13.06
C LYS A 101 18.41 -52.03 -13.47
N PHE A 102 18.38 -52.88 -14.49
CA PHE A 102 19.57 -53.51 -15.03
C PHE A 102 20.56 -52.48 -15.62
N LEU A 103 20.06 -51.53 -16.40
CA LEU A 103 20.88 -50.44 -16.97
C LEU A 103 21.48 -49.56 -15.86
N GLU A 104 20.69 -49.19 -14.85
CA GLU A 104 21.15 -48.42 -13.68
C GLU A 104 22.21 -49.19 -12.88
N GLY A 105 22.04 -50.50 -12.71
CA GLY A 105 23.00 -51.39 -12.07
C GLY A 105 24.37 -51.40 -12.77
N ARG A 106 24.41 -51.14 -14.09
CA ARG A 106 25.64 -50.95 -14.87
C ARG A 106 26.17 -49.51 -14.86
N ARG A 107 25.63 -48.66 -13.97
CA ARG A 107 25.95 -47.22 -13.80
C ARG A 107 25.57 -46.37 -15.02
N ILE A 108 24.61 -46.81 -15.83
CA ILE A 108 24.08 -46.03 -16.96
C ILE A 108 23.06 -45.03 -16.41
N LYS A 109 23.24 -43.74 -16.72
CA LYS A 109 22.35 -42.68 -16.25
C LYS A 109 21.12 -42.56 -17.14
N LEU A 110 19.95 -42.89 -16.61
CA LEU A 110 18.66 -42.76 -17.29
C LEU A 110 18.00 -41.42 -16.91
N VAL A 111 18.35 -40.34 -17.62
CA VAL A 111 17.79 -39.01 -17.36
C VAL A 111 16.45 -38.87 -18.07
N ASN A 112 15.36 -38.61 -17.31
CA ASN A 112 14.00 -38.41 -17.82
C ASN A 112 13.42 -39.63 -18.58
N ILE A 113 13.82 -40.85 -18.23
CA ILE A 113 13.27 -42.10 -18.80
C ILE A 113 12.61 -42.89 -17.68
N ASN A 114 11.28 -43.02 -17.73
CA ASN A 114 10.49 -43.77 -16.74
C ASN A 114 9.81 -44.98 -17.39
N ALA A 115 9.57 -46.03 -16.60
CA ALA A 115 8.99 -47.28 -17.09
C ALA A 115 7.56 -47.12 -17.65
N THR A 116 6.76 -46.24 -17.05
CA THR A 116 5.39 -45.90 -17.51
C THR A 116 5.37 -45.31 -18.91
N ASP A 117 6.33 -44.44 -19.18
CA ASP A 117 6.41 -43.66 -20.41
C ASP A 117 6.79 -44.53 -21.61
N ILE A 118 7.56 -45.60 -21.36
CA ILE A 118 7.91 -46.64 -22.32
C ILE A 118 6.73 -47.62 -22.50
N ALA A 119 6.02 -47.97 -21.42
CA ALA A 119 4.80 -48.78 -21.49
C ALA A 119 3.66 -48.07 -22.26
N ASP A 120 3.70 -46.74 -22.31
CA ASP A 120 2.85 -45.88 -23.15
C ASP A 120 3.33 -45.74 -24.59
N GLY A 121 4.54 -46.20 -24.91
CA GLY A 121 5.09 -46.13 -26.26
C GLY A 121 5.47 -44.71 -26.69
N ARG A 122 5.82 -43.81 -25.76
CA ARG A 122 6.14 -42.41 -26.11
C ARG A 122 7.39 -42.31 -26.99
N PRO A 123 7.30 -41.81 -28.25
CA PRO A 123 8.36 -41.89 -29.25
C PRO A 123 9.73 -41.37 -28.78
N SER A 124 9.80 -40.13 -28.28
CA SER A 124 11.05 -39.48 -27.89
C SER A 124 11.76 -40.17 -26.71
N ILE A 125 11.00 -40.80 -25.80
CA ILE A 125 11.53 -41.51 -24.63
C ILE A 125 11.99 -42.90 -25.03
N VAL A 126 11.23 -43.61 -25.87
CA VAL A 126 11.64 -44.91 -26.41
C VAL A 126 12.92 -44.76 -27.23
N LEU A 127 12.99 -43.78 -28.13
CA LEU A 127 14.22 -43.48 -28.89
C LEU A 127 15.38 -43.07 -27.96
N GLY A 128 15.10 -42.27 -26.93
CA GLY A 128 16.07 -41.86 -25.92
C GLY A 128 16.67 -43.04 -25.13
N LEU A 129 15.83 -44.02 -24.78
CA LEU A 129 16.26 -45.25 -24.11
C LEU A 129 17.11 -46.12 -25.04
N ILE A 130 16.62 -46.42 -26.24
CA ILE A 130 17.36 -47.27 -27.19
C ILE A 130 18.70 -46.62 -27.56
N TRP A 131 18.73 -45.30 -27.75
CA TRP A 131 19.98 -44.57 -27.94
C TRP A 131 20.95 -44.75 -26.77
N THR A 132 20.46 -44.64 -25.53
CA THR A 132 21.30 -44.86 -24.33
C THR A 132 21.88 -46.27 -24.31
N ILE A 133 21.09 -47.28 -24.71
CA ILE A 133 21.54 -48.68 -24.81
C ILE A 133 22.61 -48.83 -25.91
N ILE A 134 22.38 -48.28 -27.11
CA ILE A 134 23.34 -48.29 -28.23
C ILE A 134 24.64 -47.59 -27.83
N LEU A 135 24.52 -46.39 -27.24
CA LEU A 135 25.66 -45.59 -26.81
C LEU A 135 26.55 -46.39 -25.85
N TYR A 136 25.96 -47.11 -24.90
CA TYR A 136 26.73 -47.87 -23.91
C TYR A 136 27.26 -49.21 -24.45
N PHE A 137 26.37 -50.10 -24.92
CA PHE A 137 26.69 -51.48 -25.31
C PHE A 137 27.34 -51.64 -26.68
N GLN A 138 27.35 -50.58 -27.49
CA GLN A 138 28.02 -50.61 -28.79
C GLN A 138 29.08 -49.54 -28.87
N ILE A 139 28.76 -48.27 -28.65
CA ILE A 139 29.70 -47.20 -28.99
C ILE A 139 30.77 -47.03 -27.90
N GLU A 140 30.37 -46.89 -26.63
CA GLU A 140 31.28 -46.72 -25.49
C GLU A 140 32.14 -47.97 -25.29
N GLU A 141 31.54 -49.16 -25.29
CA GLU A 141 32.28 -50.42 -25.15
C GLU A 141 33.30 -50.63 -26.28
N LEU A 142 32.96 -50.36 -27.54
CA LEU A 142 33.90 -50.50 -28.65
C LEU A 142 34.97 -49.41 -28.66
N THR A 143 34.64 -48.18 -28.26
CA THR A 143 35.60 -47.06 -28.26
C THR A 143 36.51 -47.04 -27.03
N SER A 144 36.10 -47.64 -25.90
CA SER A 144 36.94 -47.81 -24.72
C SER A 144 38.06 -48.83 -24.93
N ASN A 145 37.87 -49.76 -25.87
CA ASN A 145 38.81 -50.84 -26.17
C ASN A 145 39.83 -50.51 -27.27
N LEU A 146 39.82 -49.28 -27.84
CA LEU A 146 40.79 -48.84 -28.85
C LEU A 146 42.11 -48.37 -28.17
N PRO A 147 43.24 -49.09 -28.30
CA PRO A 147 44.48 -48.77 -27.60
C PRO A 147 45.10 -47.42 -28.03
N ALA A 148 44.87 -47.02 -29.29
CA ALA A 148 45.53 -45.86 -29.90
C ALA A 148 45.10 -44.48 -29.34
N LEU A 149 44.01 -44.39 -28.57
CA LEU A 149 43.46 -43.09 -28.12
C LEU A 149 43.77 -42.73 -26.65
N GLN A 150 44.40 -43.63 -25.87
CA GLN A 150 44.79 -43.33 -24.48
C GLN A 150 46.05 -42.46 -24.37
N ALA A 151 46.89 -42.39 -25.42
CA ALA A 151 48.18 -41.70 -25.36
C ALA A 151 48.13 -40.16 -25.47
N LEU A 152 46.98 -39.56 -25.80
CA LEU A 152 46.87 -38.11 -26.05
C LEU A 152 45.83 -37.40 -25.17
N SER A 153 45.25 -38.08 -24.17
CA SER A 153 44.22 -37.50 -23.28
C SER A 153 44.75 -36.95 -21.95
N SER A 154 46.08 -36.96 -21.71
CA SER A 154 46.70 -36.60 -20.42
C SER A 154 47.21 -35.15 -20.32
N SER A 155 46.78 -34.25 -21.21
CA SER A 155 47.17 -32.83 -21.13
C SER A 155 45.94 -31.92 -21.10
N ALA A 156 45.39 -31.72 -19.90
CA ALA A 156 44.54 -30.57 -19.60
C ALA A 156 44.62 -30.24 -18.10
N SER A 157 45.66 -29.52 -17.71
CA SER A 157 45.72 -28.79 -16.43
C SER A 157 46.29 -27.39 -16.66
N SER A 158 45.81 -26.44 -15.86
CA SER A 158 46.21 -25.03 -15.73
C SER A 158 45.58 -24.08 -16.76
N VAL A 159 44.56 -23.32 -16.35
CA VAL A 159 44.68 -22.01 -15.69
C VAL A 159 43.27 -21.54 -15.30
N GLU A 160 43.05 -21.20 -14.03
CA GLU A 160 41.94 -20.33 -13.64
C GLU A 160 42.39 -19.49 -12.46
N SER A 161 42.50 -18.17 -12.67
CA SER A 161 42.50 -17.18 -11.60
C SER A 161 42.23 -15.76 -12.14
N MET A 162 41.29 -15.11 -11.44
CA MET A 162 41.03 -13.67 -11.26
C MET A 162 40.20 -12.91 -12.31
N ALA A 163 38.95 -12.59 -11.94
CA ALA A 163 38.41 -11.22 -11.86
C ALA A 163 37.08 -11.18 -11.08
N SER A 164 36.85 -10.07 -10.40
CA SER A 164 35.89 -9.79 -9.31
C SER A 164 34.61 -9.06 -9.75
N THR A 165 33.55 -9.18 -8.91
CA THR A 165 32.45 -8.23 -8.58
C THR A 165 31.66 -7.50 -9.69
N ASP A 166 30.36 -7.78 -9.85
CA ASP A 166 29.21 -7.02 -9.25
C ASP A 166 27.81 -7.38 -9.84
N ALA A 167 26.79 -7.23 -8.98
CA ALA A 167 25.34 -6.91 -9.19
C ALA A 167 24.31 -7.84 -9.91
N ALA A 168 23.34 -8.30 -9.09
CA ALA A 168 21.86 -8.36 -9.22
C ALA A 168 21.10 -9.00 -10.44
N SER A 169 20.44 -10.15 -10.15
CA SER A 169 19.12 -10.69 -10.59
C SER A 169 18.80 -11.03 -12.07
N PRO A 170 17.80 -11.91 -12.39
CA PRO A 170 17.42 -13.23 -11.86
C PRO A 170 17.56 -14.35 -12.94
N PRO A 171 17.47 -15.67 -12.63
CA PRO A 171 17.78 -16.70 -13.62
C PRO A 171 16.57 -17.10 -14.48
N MET A 172 16.65 -16.87 -15.79
CA MET A 172 15.83 -17.58 -16.78
C MET A 172 16.45 -18.95 -17.09
N LYS A 173 15.64 -20.00 -16.84
CA LYS A 173 15.69 -21.39 -17.37
C LYS A 173 17.01 -21.82 -18.03
N ARG A 174 17.91 -22.43 -17.24
CA ARG A 174 19.07 -23.17 -17.75
C ARG A 174 18.62 -24.51 -18.36
N LYS A 175 18.86 -24.69 -19.65
CA LYS A 175 19.01 -26.02 -20.25
C LYS A 175 20.19 -26.71 -19.58
N VAL A 176 19.92 -27.81 -18.88
CA VAL A 176 20.94 -28.70 -18.32
C VAL A 176 21.66 -29.38 -19.49
N VAL A 177 22.85 -28.88 -19.83
CA VAL A 177 23.79 -29.62 -20.70
C VAL A 177 24.53 -30.59 -19.80
N THR A 178 24.14 -31.85 -19.85
CA THR A 178 24.80 -32.97 -19.18
C THR A 178 26.21 -33.18 -19.73
N LYS A 179 27.23 -32.84 -18.94
CA LYS A 179 28.68 -32.92 -19.24
C LYS A 179 29.25 -34.35 -19.44
N PHE A 180 28.46 -35.36 -19.78
CA PHE A 180 28.92 -36.76 -19.87
C PHE A 180 28.94 -37.35 -21.30
N GLN A 181 28.16 -36.80 -22.26
CA GLN A 181 28.03 -37.34 -23.62
C GLN A 181 29.23 -37.11 -24.58
N GLY A 182 30.32 -36.51 -24.09
CA GLY A 182 31.41 -36.01 -24.95
C GLY A 182 32.52 -36.99 -25.29
N SER A 183 32.77 -38.04 -24.50
CA SER A 183 33.96 -38.89 -24.66
C SER A 183 33.86 -39.89 -25.81
N ALA A 184 32.77 -40.66 -25.88
CA ALA A 184 32.59 -41.75 -26.85
C ALA A 184 32.42 -41.24 -28.29
N LYS A 185 31.59 -40.19 -28.49
CA LYS A 185 31.43 -39.52 -29.78
C LYS A 185 32.77 -38.99 -30.29
N ARG A 186 33.57 -38.37 -29.43
CA ARG A 186 34.91 -37.86 -29.79
C ARG A 186 35.91 -38.98 -30.07
N ALA A 187 35.83 -40.11 -29.38
CA ALA A 187 36.68 -41.26 -29.65
C ALA A 187 36.34 -41.90 -31.00
N LEU A 188 35.05 -42.14 -31.28
CA LEU A 188 34.59 -42.66 -32.57
C LEU A 188 34.97 -41.72 -33.73
N LEU A 189 34.76 -40.41 -33.57
CA LEU A 189 35.12 -39.43 -34.61
C LEU A 189 36.63 -39.42 -34.89
N ARG A 190 37.44 -39.47 -33.83
CA ARG A 190 38.91 -39.54 -33.98
C ARG A 190 39.36 -40.83 -34.64
N TRP A 191 38.73 -41.96 -34.34
CA TRP A 191 39.03 -43.20 -35.04
C TRP A 191 38.76 -43.06 -36.54
N VAL A 192 37.60 -42.56 -36.96
CA VAL A 192 37.31 -42.34 -38.39
C VAL A 192 38.35 -41.40 -39.02
N GLN A 193 38.70 -40.30 -38.34
CA GLN A 193 39.69 -39.34 -38.83
C GLN A 193 41.09 -39.96 -38.99
N CYS A 194 41.58 -40.72 -38.00
CA CYS A 194 42.91 -41.31 -38.01
C CYS A 194 43.02 -42.54 -38.93
N THR A 195 41.95 -43.31 -39.05
CA THR A 195 41.94 -44.63 -39.68
C THR A 195 41.52 -44.59 -41.15
N ALA A 196 40.46 -43.83 -41.45
CA ALA A 196 39.81 -43.81 -42.76
C ALA A 196 40.07 -42.51 -43.55
N ALA A 197 40.17 -41.37 -42.85
CA ALA A 197 40.14 -40.05 -43.49
C ALA A 197 41.55 -39.49 -43.82
N ASN A 198 42.49 -39.54 -42.88
CA ASN A 198 43.82 -38.93 -43.04
C ASN A 198 44.71 -39.60 -44.11
N ARG A 199 44.58 -40.93 -44.33
CA ARG A 199 45.38 -41.66 -45.33
C ARG A 199 44.96 -41.35 -46.78
N LEU A 200 43.75 -40.83 -46.98
CA LEU A 200 43.15 -40.58 -48.30
C LEU A 200 42.81 -39.10 -48.53
N GLY A 201 43.19 -38.21 -47.61
CA GLY A 201 42.95 -36.76 -47.70
C GLY A 201 41.48 -36.35 -47.55
N ILE A 202 40.65 -37.19 -46.94
CA ILE A 202 39.21 -36.93 -46.74
C ILE A 202 39.03 -36.27 -45.37
N GLU A 203 38.22 -35.22 -45.30
CA GLU A 203 37.99 -34.48 -44.05
C GLU A 203 36.62 -34.83 -43.45
N VAL A 204 36.61 -35.55 -42.32
CA VAL A 204 35.38 -35.90 -41.57
C VAL A 204 35.33 -35.09 -40.29
N LYS A 205 34.38 -34.14 -40.17
CA LYS A 205 34.28 -33.21 -39.02
C LYS A 205 33.20 -33.56 -38.01
N ASP A 206 32.21 -34.32 -38.44
CA ASP A 206 30.99 -34.61 -37.68
C ASP A 206 30.43 -35.99 -38.05
N PHE A 207 29.32 -36.37 -37.41
CA PHE A 207 28.51 -37.53 -37.80
C PHE A 207 27.25 -37.10 -38.56
N GLY A 208 27.27 -35.94 -39.21
CA GLY A 208 26.17 -35.37 -39.95
C GLY A 208 26.57 -35.10 -41.40
N PRO A 209 26.64 -33.83 -41.86
CA PRO A 209 26.94 -33.50 -43.25
C PRO A 209 28.20 -34.14 -43.84
N SER A 210 29.22 -34.45 -43.03
CA SER A 210 30.46 -35.10 -43.48
C SER A 210 30.24 -36.48 -44.13
N TRP A 211 29.10 -37.13 -43.87
CA TRP A 211 28.79 -38.48 -44.34
C TRP A 211 27.82 -38.50 -45.52
N ARG A 212 27.22 -37.35 -45.87
CA ARG A 212 26.17 -37.22 -46.89
C ARG A 212 26.61 -37.71 -48.27
N SER A 213 27.88 -37.51 -48.65
CA SER A 213 28.39 -37.86 -49.97
C SER A 213 28.66 -39.36 -50.17
N GLY A 214 28.55 -40.18 -49.12
CA GLY A 214 28.92 -41.60 -49.13
C GLY A 214 30.43 -41.87 -49.11
N VAL A 215 31.26 -40.87 -49.48
CA VAL A 215 32.73 -41.00 -49.55
C VAL A 215 33.36 -41.39 -48.21
N ALA A 216 32.81 -40.90 -47.10
CA ALA A 216 33.28 -41.25 -45.75
C ALA A 216 32.96 -42.71 -45.36
N PHE A 217 31.86 -43.30 -45.85
CA PHE A 217 31.58 -44.73 -45.62
C PHE A 217 32.54 -45.60 -46.42
N HIS A 218 32.76 -45.23 -47.69
CA HIS A 218 33.73 -45.86 -48.57
C HIS A 218 35.15 -45.83 -48.03
N SER A 219 35.59 -44.72 -47.44
CA SER A 219 36.94 -44.65 -46.84
C SER A 219 37.08 -45.55 -45.62
N VAL A 220 36.01 -45.73 -44.83
CA VAL A 220 35.99 -46.69 -43.72
C VAL A 220 36.06 -48.12 -44.25
N ILE A 221 35.27 -48.47 -45.27
CA ILE A 221 35.31 -49.80 -45.90
C ILE A 221 36.69 -50.08 -46.50
N TYR A 222 37.26 -49.12 -47.24
CA TYR A 222 38.63 -49.20 -47.78
C TYR A 222 39.68 -49.43 -46.69
N SER A 223 39.51 -48.81 -45.51
CA SER A 223 40.42 -49.02 -44.37
C SER A 223 40.33 -50.42 -43.74
N ILE A 224 39.19 -51.11 -43.92
CA ILE A 224 38.97 -52.48 -43.45
C ILE A 224 39.47 -53.47 -44.50
N ARG A 225 39.11 -53.27 -45.76
CA ARG A 225 39.50 -54.09 -46.90
C ARG A 225 39.64 -53.23 -48.16
N PRO A 226 40.88 -52.88 -48.57
CA PRO A 226 41.12 -51.96 -49.70
C PRO A 226 40.65 -52.48 -51.07
N ASP A 227 40.62 -53.80 -51.26
CA ASP A 227 40.23 -54.48 -52.51
C ASP A 227 38.75 -54.34 -52.86
N LEU A 228 37.90 -53.96 -51.89
CA LEU A 228 36.46 -53.82 -52.08
C LEU A 228 36.03 -52.45 -52.63
N VAL A 229 36.92 -51.44 -52.62
CA VAL A 229 36.55 -50.05 -52.93
C VAL A 229 37.56 -49.39 -53.87
N ASP A 230 37.07 -48.92 -55.02
CA ASP A 230 37.81 -48.00 -55.89
C ASP A 230 37.51 -46.54 -55.50
N MET A 231 38.42 -45.96 -54.70
CA MET A 231 38.27 -44.58 -54.21
C MET A 231 38.28 -43.52 -55.33
N GLU A 232 38.85 -43.80 -56.51
CA GLU A 232 38.86 -42.83 -57.62
C GLU A 232 37.51 -42.77 -58.33
N LEU A 233 36.84 -43.92 -58.43
CA LEU A 233 35.48 -44.02 -58.95
C LEU A 233 34.45 -43.41 -57.99
N VAL A 234 34.61 -43.64 -56.68
CA VAL A 234 33.73 -43.09 -55.63
C VAL A 234 33.71 -41.56 -55.62
N ARG A 235 34.86 -40.89 -55.84
CA ARG A 235 34.94 -39.42 -55.88
C ARG A 235 34.17 -38.79 -57.04
N ARG A 236 33.89 -39.56 -58.10
CA ARG A 236 33.24 -39.08 -59.35
C ARG A 236 31.75 -39.42 -59.44
N ARG A 237 31.24 -40.25 -58.53
CA ARG A 237 29.83 -40.70 -58.46
C ARG A 237 28.97 -39.79 -57.57
N GLY A 238 27.65 -39.85 -57.77
CA GLY A 238 26.70 -39.09 -56.97
C GLY A 238 26.50 -39.65 -55.55
N ASN A 239 26.10 -38.80 -54.61
CA ASN A 239 25.92 -39.15 -53.18
C ASN A 239 25.09 -40.43 -52.98
N ARG A 240 23.94 -40.51 -53.63
CA ARG A 240 22.97 -41.60 -53.45
C ARG A 240 23.46 -42.93 -54.00
N GLU A 241 24.22 -42.91 -55.10
CA GLU A 241 24.88 -44.11 -55.64
C GLU A 241 26.01 -44.57 -54.73
N ASN A 242 26.82 -43.64 -54.21
CA ASN A 242 27.90 -43.96 -53.27
C ASN A 242 27.36 -44.56 -51.97
N LEU A 243 26.27 -44.04 -51.43
CA LEU A 243 25.63 -44.55 -50.21
C LEU A 243 25.02 -45.94 -50.44
N GLU A 244 24.29 -46.16 -51.53
CA GLU A 244 23.70 -47.46 -51.86
C GLU A 244 24.78 -48.54 -52.00
N GLU A 245 25.85 -48.21 -52.73
CA GLU A 245 26.96 -49.14 -52.94
C GLU A 245 27.68 -49.42 -51.61
N ALA A 246 28.02 -48.39 -50.83
CA ALA A 246 28.73 -48.58 -49.55
C ALA A 246 27.94 -49.47 -48.59
N PHE A 247 26.62 -49.30 -48.52
CA PHE A 247 25.76 -50.10 -47.67
C PHE A 247 25.61 -51.54 -48.20
N SER A 248 25.53 -51.72 -49.53
CA SER A 248 25.49 -53.04 -50.16
C SER A 248 26.79 -53.81 -49.93
N VAL A 249 27.96 -53.18 -50.16
CA VAL A 249 29.28 -53.80 -49.98
C VAL A 249 29.50 -54.15 -48.50
N ALA A 250 29.12 -53.26 -47.58
CA ALA A 250 29.21 -53.56 -46.14
C ALA A 250 28.34 -54.77 -45.74
N GLU A 251 27.16 -54.93 -46.33
CA GLU A 251 26.26 -56.05 -46.03
C GLU A 251 26.73 -57.37 -46.67
N THR A 252 27.07 -57.38 -47.96
CA THR A 252 27.41 -58.61 -48.69
C THR A 252 28.85 -59.08 -48.41
N GLU A 253 29.82 -58.17 -48.31
CA GLU A 253 31.25 -58.51 -48.24
C GLU A 253 31.85 -58.44 -46.83
N LEU A 254 31.25 -57.63 -45.94
CA LEU A 254 31.70 -57.47 -44.55
C LEU A 254 30.71 -58.05 -43.51
N GLY A 255 29.51 -58.46 -43.94
CA GLY A 255 28.47 -58.99 -43.04
C GLY A 255 27.90 -57.97 -42.06
N ILE A 256 28.05 -56.67 -42.36
CA ILE A 256 27.53 -55.57 -41.53
C ILE A 256 26.09 -55.28 -41.96
N PRO A 257 25.09 -55.51 -41.09
CA PRO A 257 23.68 -55.38 -41.47
C PRO A 257 23.35 -53.94 -41.86
N ARG A 258 22.62 -53.76 -42.96
CA ARG A 258 22.24 -52.44 -43.46
C ARG A 258 21.25 -51.74 -42.54
N LEU A 259 21.72 -50.76 -41.75
CA LEU A 259 20.88 -50.02 -40.79
C LEU A 259 20.31 -48.71 -41.36
N LEU A 260 20.96 -48.14 -42.37
CA LEU A 260 20.59 -46.87 -43.00
C LEU A 260 20.13 -47.09 -44.43
N ASP A 261 19.22 -46.23 -44.90
CA ASP A 261 18.82 -46.14 -46.29
C ASP A 261 19.46 -44.87 -46.92
N PRO A 262 19.91 -44.90 -48.19
CA PRO A 262 20.59 -43.75 -48.80
C PRO A 262 19.78 -42.45 -48.79
N GLU A 263 18.46 -42.56 -48.91
CA GLU A 263 17.52 -41.43 -48.83
C GLU A 263 17.46 -40.78 -47.44
N ASP A 264 17.78 -41.51 -46.37
CA ASP A 264 17.82 -40.98 -45.00
C ASP A 264 19.15 -40.26 -44.69
N VAL A 265 20.15 -40.42 -45.56
CA VAL A 265 21.50 -39.85 -45.40
C VAL A 265 21.79 -38.74 -46.40
N ASP A 266 21.29 -38.82 -47.64
CA ASP A 266 21.42 -37.77 -48.67
C ASP A 266 20.44 -36.59 -48.45
N VAL A 267 20.47 -36.04 -47.23
CA VAL A 267 19.70 -34.88 -46.78
C VAL A 267 20.65 -33.82 -46.21
N ASP A 268 20.20 -32.58 -46.07
CA ASP A 268 21.08 -31.47 -45.64
C ASP A 268 21.66 -31.66 -44.23
N LYS A 269 20.92 -32.33 -43.35
CA LYS A 269 21.31 -32.60 -41.96
C LYS A 269 20.91 -34.01 -41.55
N PRO A 270 21.69 -35.03 -41.94
CA PRO A 270 21.38 -36.40 -41.58
C PRO A 270 21.52 -36.59 -40.07
N ASP A 271 20.76 -37.54 -39.53
CA ASP A 271 20.69 -37.75 -38.09
C ASP A 271 21.99 -38.35 -37.54
N GLU A 272 22.66 -37.60 -36.66
CA GLU A 272 23.97 -38.00 -36.16
C GLU A 272 23.94 -39.30 -35.35
N LYS A 273 22.85 -39.56 -34.61
CA LYS A 273 22.73 -40.77 -33.81
C LYS A 273 22.62 -42.00 -34.69
N SER A 274 21.85 -41.91 -35.77
CA SER A 274 21.65 -42.97 -36.74
C SER A 274 22.96 -43.27 -37.49
N ILE A 275 23.69 -42.23 -37.91
CA ILE A 275 25.03 -42.40 -38.52
C ILE A 275 26.01 -43.02 -37.52
N MET A 276 26.10 -42.50 -36.29
CA MET A 276 26.99 -43.07 -35.26
C MET A 276 26.69 -44.55 -34.97
N THR A 277 25.41 -44.93 -34.93
CA THR A 277 24.96 -46.31 -34.70
C THR A 277 25.46 -47.25 -35.79
N TYR A 278 25.39 -46.81 -37.05
CA TYR A 278 25.85 -47.61 -38.19
C TYR A 278 27.38 -47.64 -38.28
N VAL A 279 28.06 -46.48 -38.17
CA VAL A 279 29.52 -46.38 -38.22
C VAL A 279 30.19 -47.21 -37.13
N ALA A 280 29.60 -47.26 -35.92
CA ALA A 280 30.13 -48.09 -34.84
C ALA A 280 30.08 -49.60 -35.13
N GLN A 281 29.31 -50.08 -36.11
CA GLN A 281 29.36 -51.49 -36.52
C GLN A 281 30.71 -51.82 -37.20
N PHE A 282 31.24 -50.89 -37.99
CA PHE A 282 32.49 -51.07 -38.72
C PHE A 282 33.69 -51.25 -37.77
N LEU A 283 33.64 -50.70 -36.55
CA LEU A 283 34.65 -50.92 -35.51
C LEU A 283 34.85 -52.40 -35.15
N LYS A 284 33.78 -53.21 -35.18
CA LYS A 284 33.88 -54.66 -34.87
C LYS A 284 34.58 -55.46 -35.97
N HIS A 285 34.59 -54.93 -37.19
CA HIS A 285 35.13 -55.58 -38.38
C HIS A 285 36.44 -54.93 -38.83
N TYR A 286 36.89 -53.88 -38.14
CA TYR A 286 38.17 -53.25 -38.40
C TYR A 286 39.32 -54.18 -38.01
N PRO A 287 40.31 -54.41 -38.90
CA PRO A 287 41.44 -55.26 -38.58
C PRO A 287 42.20 -54.64 -37.41
N ASP A 288 42.19 -55.34 -36.27
CA ASP A 288 43.14 -55.05 -35.20
C ASP A 288 44.55 -55.16 -35.83
N PRO A 289 45.47 -54.20 -35.65
CA PRO A 289 46.86 -54.33 -36.12
C PRO A 289 47.59 -55.57 -35.55
N HIS A 290 46.91 -56.36 -34.70
CA HIS A 290 47.36 -57.62 -34.12
C HIS A 290 46.50 -58.84 -34.49
N GLN A 291 45.63 -58.77 -35.51
CA GLN A 291 44.89 -59.95 -36.02
C GLN A 291 45.11 -60.25 -37.52
N SER A 292 46.24 -59.80 -38.08
CA SER A 292 46.80 -60.36 -39.31
C SER A 292 48.18 -60.97 -39.07
N ASP A 293 48.33 -61.67 -37.95
CA ASP A 293 49.32 -62.73 -37.79
C ASP A 293 48.80 -63.75 -36.78
N GLN A 294 47.91 -64.62 -37.27
CA GLN A 294 47.87 -66.00 -36.78
C GLN A 294 49.10 -66.75 -37.29
N THR A 295 50.29 -66.24 -36.97
CA THR A 295 51.60 -66.88 -37.03
C THR A 295 52.59 -65.87 -36.47
N ASP A 296 53.03 -66.10 -35.23
CA ASP A 296 54.02 -65.30 -34.47
C ASP A 296 53.54 -64.04 -33.72
N GLY A 297 53.28 -64.23 -32.42
CA GLY A 297 53.08 -63.17 -31.45
C GLY A 297 54.37 -62.42 -31.11
N GLN A 298 54.21 -61.16 -30.69
CA GLN A 298 55.30 -60.33 -30.17
C GLN A 298 56.06 -61.04 -29.03
N PRO A 299 57.41 -60.93 -28.97
CA PRO A 299 58.23 -61.67 -28.01
C PRO A 299 57.88 -61.41 -26.54
N GLU A 300 57.49 -60.19 -26.17
CA GLU A 300 57.26 -59.80 -24.76
C GLU A 300 55.94 -60.34 -24.19
N GLU A 301 54.82 -60.30 -24.92
CA GLU A 301 53.53 -60.87 -24.43
C GLU A 301 53.55 -62.40 -24.42
N ARG A 302 54.28 -63.04 -25.34
CA ARG A 302 54.51 -64.50 -25.30
C ARG A 302 55.32 -64.90 -24.07
N GLU A 303 56.32 -64.10 -23.72
CA GLU A 303 57.16 -64.33 -22.54
C GLU A 303 56.39 -64.10 -21.25
N GLU A 304 55.61 -63.02 -21.12
CA GLU A 304 54.78 -62.77 -19.94
C GLU A 304 53.72 -63.87 -19.73
N ARG A 305 53.02 -64.28 -20.80
CA ARG A 305 52.07 -65.41 -20.71
C ARG A 305 52.77 -66.75 -20.40
N ARG A 306 54.00 -66.95 -20.88
CA ARG A 306 54.83 -68.12 -20.52
C ARG A 306 55.18 -68.09 -19.04
N VAL A 307 55.67 -66.96 -18.52
CA VAL A 307 56.03 -66.75 -17.11
C VAL A 307 54.81 -66.94 -16.20
N LEU A 308 53.63 -66.42 -16.57
CA LEU A 308 52.39 -66.61 -15.81
C LEU A 308 51.96 -68.10 -15.78
N ARG A 309 52.09 -68.83 -16.90
CA ARG A 309 51.81 -70.28 -16.94
C ARG A 309 52.80 -71.09 -16.10
N GLU A 310 54.09 -70.75 -16.16
CA GLU A 310 55.12 -71.38 -15.33
C GLU A 310 54.88 -71.11 -13.84
N LEU A 311 54.48 -69.89 -13.50
CA LEU A 311 54.12 -69.51 -12.13
C LEU A 311 52.89 -70.26 -11.63
N LYS A 312 51.85 -70.41 -12.45
CA LYS A 312 50.69 -71.24 -12.13
C LYS A 312 51.09 -72.70 -11.88
N ASN A 313 51.92 -73.27 -12.75
CA ASN A 313 52.38 -74.66 -12.60
C ASN A 313 53.22 -74.85 -11.34
N TRP A 314 54.06 -73.86 -11.00
CA TRP A 314 54.80 -73.87 -9.75
C TRP A 314 53.89 -73.82 -8.52
N LEU A 315 52.83 -72.99 -8.55
CA LEU A 315 51.83 -72.94 -7.47
C LEU A 315 51.05 -74.25 -7.34
N ASP A 316 50.60 -74.84 -8.45
CA ASP A 316 49.89 -76.12 -8.45
C ASP A 316 50.82 -77.25 -7.95
N GLN A 317 52.13 -77.18 -8.24
CA GLN A 317 53.12 -78.12 -7.71
C GLN A 317 53.37 -77.90 -6.20
N LEU A 318 53.52 -76.66 -5.77
CA LEU A 318 53.67 -76.29 -4.37
C LEU A 318 52.46 -76.76 -3.54
N GLU A 319 51.24 -76.61 -4.06
CA GLU A 319 50.01 -77.10 -3.43
C GLU A 319 50.06 -78.63 -3.21
N ARG A 320 50.47 -79.39 -4.22
CA ARG A 320 50.64 -80.86 -4.12
C ARG A 320 51.70 -81.25 -3.10
N ASP A 321 52.83 -80.55 -3.10
CA ASP A 321 53.92 -80.81 -2.15
C ASP A 321 53.52 -80.51 -0.70
N ILE A 322 52.78 -79.41 -0.48
CA ILE A 322 52.17 -79.08 0.82
C ILE A 322 51.25 -80.23 1.27
N LEU A 323 50.33 -80.69 0.42
CA LEU A 323 49.38 -81.76 0.77
C LEU A 323 50.09 -83.07 1.13
N ARG A 324 51.15 -83.44 0.38
CA ARG A 324 51.94 -84.64 0.66
C ARG A 324 52.62 -84.56 2.03
N VAL A 325 53.25 -83.42 2.35
CA VAL A 325 53.98 -83.24 3.62
C VAL A 325 53.01 -83.09 4.80
N GLN A 326 51.88 -82.41 4.60
CA GLN A 326 50.84 -82.27 5.63
C GLN A 326 50.25 -83.63 6.04
N GLY A 327 50.08 -84.56 5.09
CA GLY A 327 49.56 -85.90 5.33
C GLY A 327 50.57 -86.90 5.93
N ALA A 328 51.85 -86.55 6.03
CA ALA A 328 52.87 -87.42 6.60
C ALA A 328 52.78 -87.48 8.15
N GLU A 329 53.11 -88.63 8.72
CA GLU A 329 53.24 -88.80 10.18
C GLU A 329 54.55 -88.17 10.69
N GLY A 330 54.49 -87.49 11.84
CA GLY A 330 55.64 -86.77 12.41
C GLY A 330 55.25 -85.97 13.66
N ASN A 331 56.24 -85.59 14.48
CA ASN A 331 56.02 -84.77 15.66
C ASN A 331 55.67 -83.31 15.28
N LEU A 332 55.10 -82.55 16.22
CA LEU A 332 54.60 -81.19 15.95
C LEU A 332 55.72 -80.22 15.53
N THR A 333 56.92 -80.38 16.08
CA THR A 333 58.10 -79.55 15.77
C THR A 333 58.50 -79.69 14.30
N ASP A 334 58.64 -80.92 13.82
CA ASP A 334 59.05 -81.21 12.44
C ASP A 334 57.98 -80.74 11.44
N LYS A 335 56.70 -80.93 11.79
CA LYS A 335 55.57 -80.44 10.99
C LYS A 335 55.53 -78.91 10.90
N TYR A 336 55.83 -78.20 11.99
CA TYR A 336 55.90 -76.74 11.99
C TYR A 336 57.10 -76.21 11.19
N GLN A 337 58.26 -76.87 11.30
CA GLN A 337 59.45 -76.54 10.49
C GLN A 337 59.18 -76.70 8.99
N ALA A 338 58.53 -77.80 8.59
CA ALA A 338 58.13 -78.02 7.21
C ALA A 338 57.16 -76.93 6.71
N PHE A 339 56.13 -76.61 7.50
CA PHE A 339 55.21 -75.51 7.19
C PHE A 339 55.94 -74.17 6.99
N LYS A 340 56.84 -73.81 7.90
CA LYS A 340 57.65 -72.59 7.80
C LYS A 340 58.47 -72.57 6.51
N GLY A 341 59.08 -73.70 6.14
CA GLY A 341 59.82 -73.85 4.89
C GLY A 341 58.96 -73.53 3.66
N PHE A 342 57.77 -74.13 3.56
CA PHE A 342 56.83 -73.86 2.48
C PHE A 342 56.30 -72.42 2.49
N ARG A 343 56.03 -71.85 3.67
CA ARG A 343 55.61 -70.46 3.83
C ARG A 343 56.68 -69.48 3.34
N VAL A 344 57.95 -69.72 3.66
CA VAL A 344 59.07 -68.90 3.15
C VAL A 344 59.18 -69.00 1.63
N GLN A 345 59.05 -70.20 1.06
CA GLN A 345 59.07 -70.38 -0.40
C GLN A 345 57.92 -69.63 -1.08
N TYR A 346 56.71 -69.74 -0.53
CA TYR A 346 55.52 -69.03 -1.00
C TYR A 346 55.72 -67.51 -0.94
N GLU A 347 56.14 -66.95 0.19
CA GLU A 347 56.35 -65.50 0.35
C GLU A 347 57.50 -64.98 -0.53
N MET A 348 58.58 -65.75 -0.68
CA MET A 348 59.69 -65.38 -1.55
C MET A 348 59.25 -65.34 -3.01
N LYS A 349 58.47 -66.33 -3.47
CA LYS A 349 57.91 -66.33 -4.82
C LYS A 349 56.88 -65.22 -5.02
N LYS A 350 56.07 -64.94 -4.00
CA LYS A 350 55.09 -63.83 -3.99
C LYS A 350 55.79 -62.50 -4.26
N ARG A 351 56.84 -62.18 -3.48
CA ARG A 351 57.60 -60.94 -3.66
C ARG A 351 58.26 -60.83 -5.03
N GLN A 352 58.76 -61.94 -5.58
CA GLN A 352 59.39 -61.97 -6.90
C GLN A 352 58.40 -61.77 -8.06
N THR A 353 57.12 -62.06 -7.85
CA THR A 353 56.10 -62.11 -8.91
C THR A 353 54.90 -61.19 -8.68
N GLU A 354 54.92 -60.40 -7.61
CA GLU A 354 53.83 -59.49 -7.21
C GLU A 354 53.50 -58.47 -8.31
N SER A 355 54.52 -57.95 -9.00
CA SER A 355 54.33 -57.01 -10.11
C SER A 355 53.62 -57.63 -11.32
N LEU A 356 53.74 -58.94 -11.53
CA LEU A 356 53.13 -59.68 -12.64
C LEU A 356 51.62 -59.93 -12.43
N LEU A 357 51.14 -59.74 -11.21
CA LEU A 357 49.72 -59.89 -10.84
C LEU A 357 49.00 -58.55 -10.68
N LEU A 358 49.68 -57.44 -11.00
CA LEU A 358 49.05 -56.13 -11.14
C LEU A 358 48.25 -56.10 -12.46
N PRO A 359 47.06 -55.47 -12.48
CA PRO A 359 46.28 -55.34 -13.71
C PRO A 359 47.11 -54.68 -14.82
N VAL A 360 47.29 -55.36 -15.95
CA VAL A 360 48.01 -54.81 -17.12
C VAL A 360 47.24 -53.63 -17.72
N HIS A 361 45.92 -53.54 -17.48
CA HIS A 361 45.01 -52.52 -18.03
C HIS A 361 44.50 -51.56 -16.95
N ARG A 362 44.33 -50.27 -17.29
CA ARG A 362 43.91 -49.18 -16.37
C ARG A 362 42.50 -49.33 -15.77
N ASP A 363 41.69 -50.21 -16.34
CA ASP A 363 40.34 -50.57 -15.92
C ASP A 363 40.32 -51.58 -14.75
N GLY A 364 41.50 -51.97 -14.26
CA GLY A 364 41.66 -52.76 -13.03
C GLY A 364 41.30 -54.24 -13.17
N LYS A 365 41.01 -54.70 -14.40
CA LYS A 365 40.71 -56.10 -14.71
C LYS A 365 42.00 -56.88 -14.99
N LEU A 366 42.09 -58.07 -14.41
CA LEU A 366 43.18 -59.02 -14.65
C LEU A 366 42.98 -59.73 -15.99
N SER A 367 44.07 -60.06 -16.68
CA SER A 367 44.01 -61.00 -17.80
C SER A 367 43.54 -62.38 -17.33
N VAL A 368 43.08 -63.24 -18.25
CA VAL A 368 42.67 -64.61 -17.92
C VAL A 368 43.80 -65.39 -17.24
N ASP A 369 45.03 -65.28 -17.77
CA ASP A 369 46.21 -65.93 -17.19
C ASP A 369 46.56 -65.35 -15.81
N GLN A 370 46.48 -64.03 -15.62
CA GLN A 370 46.68 -63.39 -14.32
C GLN A 370 45.60 -63.80 -13.30
N ALA A 371 44.34 -63.91 -13.72
CA ALA A 371 43.24 -64.36 -12.87
C ALA A 371 43.41 -65.83 -12.45
N LEU A 372 43.84 -66.70 -13.36
CA LEU A 372 44.13 -68.11 -13.07
C LEU A 372 45.31 -68.26 -12.10
N VAL A 373 46.39 -67.49 -12.29
CA VAL A 373 47.52 -67.46 -11.34
C VAL A 373 47.07 -66.93 -9.99
N LYS A 374 46.31 -65.82 -9.96
CA LYS A 374 45.77 -65.26 -8.72
C LYS A 374 44.88 -66.26 -7.98
N GLN A 375 44.03 -66.99 -8.70
CA GLN A 375 43.20 -68.05 -8.12
C GLN A 375 44.06 -69.20 -7.55
N ALA A 376 45.11 -69.63 -8.26
CA ALA A 376 46.06 -70.63 -7.75
C ALA A 376 46.79 -70.13 -6.50
N TRP A 377 47.15 -68.85 -6.49
CA TRP A 377 47.77 -68.16 -5.36
C TRP A 377 46.86 -68.17 -4.14
N GLU A 378 45.58 -67.82 -4.32
CA GLU A 378 44.55 -67.85 -3.28
C GLU A 378 44.32 -69.27 -2.75
N ARG A 379 44.31 -70.30 -3.60
CA ARG A 379 44.22 -71.70 -3.14
C ARG A 379 45.38 -72.09 -2.24
N VAL A 380 46.63 -71.83 -2.66
CA VAL A 380 47.82 -72.11 -1.85
C VAL A 380 47.81 -71.30 -0.55
N ALA A 381 47.38 -70.04 -0.60
CA ALA A 381 47.25 -69.19 0.58
C ALA A 381 46.27 -69.77 1.61
N VAL A 382 45.09 -70.20 1.16
CA VAL A 382 44.08 -70.85 2.01
C VAL A 382 44.63 -72.15 2.59
N ARG A 383 45.33 -72.97 1.79
CA ARG A 383 45.94 -74.21 2.29
C ARG A 383 47.02 -73.99 3.33
N LEU A 384 47.91 -73.03 3.13
CA LEU A 384 48.91 -72.66 4.14
C LEU A 384 48.24 -72.12 5.41
N LEU A 385 47.19 -71.31 5.28
CA LEU A 385 46.43 -70.81 6.42
C LEU A 385 45.75 -71.93 7.20
N ASP A 386 45.07 -72.86 6.52
CA ASP A 386 44.41 -74.01 7.15
C ASP A 386 45.41 -74.92 7.87
N TRP A 387 46.58 -75.14 7.26
CA TRP A 387 47.66 -75.90 7.89
C TRP A 387 48.18 -75.20 9.14
N HIS A 388 48.37 -73.88 9.07
CA HIS A 388 48.78 -73.07 10.22
C HIS A 388 47.76 -73.14 11.37
N ILE A 389 46.47 -72.98 11.05
CA ILE A 389 45.36 -73.10 12.00
C ILE A 389 45.37 -74.47 12.67
N HIS A 390 45.60 -75.53 11.91
CA HIS A 390 45.67 -76.89 12.44
C HIS A 390 46.88 -77.09 13.37
N LEU A 391 48.06 -76.57 12.98
CA LEU A 391 49.28 -76.64 13.81
C LEU A 391 49.10 -75.89 15.13
N ASP A 392 48.48 -74.71 15.09
CA ASP A 392 48.21 -73.92 16.29
C ASP A 392 47.15 -74.55 17.19
N LYS A 393 46.08 -75.11 16.60
CA LYS A 393 45.05 -75.86 17.35
C LYS A 393 45.60 -77.13 18.00
N SER A 394 46.65 -77.72 17.43
CA SER A 394 47.28 -78.94 17.92
C SER A 394 48.27 -78.69 19.07
N LEU A 395 48.47 -77.43 19.49
CA LEU A 395 49.30 -77.07 20.63
C LEU A 395 48.68 -77.54 21.96
N PRO A 396 49.51 -77.91 22.96
CA PRO A 396 49.04 -78.48 24.21
C PRO A 396 48.25 -77.48 25.08
N GLY A 397 47.21 -77.97 25.74
CA GLY A 397 46.47 -77.25 26.78
C GLY A 397 45.82 -75.94 26.31
N LEU A 398 45.92 -74.89 27.13
CA LEU A 398 45.34 -73.57 26.84
C LEU A 398 45.96 -72.90 25.61
N LEU A 399 47.16 -73.29 25.19
CA LEU A 399 47.84 -72.69 24.05
C LEU A 399 47.14 -73.00 22.73
N GLY A 400 46.57 -74.20 22.57
CA GLY A 400 45.76 -74.56 21.39
C GLY A 400 44.46 -73.76 21.29
N VAL A 401 43.82 -73.49 22.44
CA VAL A 401 42.62 -72.62 22.53
C VAL A 401 42.96 -71.18 22.16
N ILE A 402 44.11 -70.69 22.65
CA ILE A 402 44.64 -69.37 22.34
C ILE A 402 44.96 -69.24 20.85
N GLY A 403 45.64 -70.22 20.24
CA GLY A 403 45.95 -70.24 18.81
C GLY A 403 44.67 -70.23 17.94
N ALA A 404 43.68 -71.05 18.29
CA ALA A 404 42.38 -71.07 17.61
C ALA A 404 41.63 -69.72 17.71
N TRP A 405 41.69 -69.06 18.87
CA TRP A 405 41.11 -67.74 19.06
C TRP A 405 41.88 -66.66 18.28
N LEU A 406 43.22 -66.72 18.27
CA LEU A 406 44.07 -65.73 17.60
C LEU A 406 43.76 -65.67 16.10
N HIS A 407 43.58 -66.83 15.45
CA HIS A 407 43.13 -66.89 14.06
C HIS A 407 41.74 -66.27 13.85
N ARG A 408 40.77 -66.52 14.74
CA ARG A 408 39.44 -65.88 14.65
C ARG A 408 39.52 -64.36 14.77
N ALA A 409 40.36 -63.86 15.68
CA ALA A 409 40.59 -62.44 15.84
C ALA A 409 41.25 -61.83 14.59
N GLU A 410 42.26 -62.48 14.01
CA GLU A 410 42.90 -62.01 12.77
C GLU A 410 41.96 -62.00 11.57
N ILE A 411 41.10 -63.01 11.43
CA ILE A 411 40.07 -63.04 10.39
C ILE A 411 39.12 -61.85 10.56
N ALA A 412 38.64 -61.60 11.79
CA ALA A 412 37.76 -60.47 12.07
C ALA A 412 38.40 -59.11 11.73
N LEU A 413 39.70 -58.93 11.98
CA LEU A 413 40.44 -57.69 11.66
C LEU A 413 40.74 -57.52 10.16
N ARG A 414 40.67 -58.60 9.38
CA ARG A 414 41.00 -58.63 7.94
C ARG A 414 39.77 -58.84 7.06
N GLU A 415 38.60 -58.99 7.65
CA GLU A 415 37.37 -59.24 6.90
C GLU A 415 36.95 -58.01 6.09
N ASP A 416 36.88 -58.19 4.77
CA ASP A 416 36.27 -57.21 3.87
C ASP A 416 34.75 -57.31 3.97
N ILE A 417 34.11 -56.25 4.48
CA ILE A 417 32.64 -56.21 4.59
C ILE A 417 32.05 -55.79 3.24
N PRO A 418 31.24 -56.63 2.59
CA PRO A 418 30.62 -56.29 1.31
C PRO A 418 29.62 -55.15 1.49
N LEU A 419 29.74 -54.11 0.65
CA LEU A 419 28.79 -53.01 0.61
C LEU A 419 27.55 -53.43 -0.19
N GLN A 420 26.37 -53.23 0.37
CA GLN A 420 25.10 -53.52 -0.28
C GLN A 420 24.62 -52.31 -1.09
N GLN A 421 23.67 -52.52 -1.99
CA GLN A 421 23.15 -51.45 -2.84
C GLN A 421 22.37 -50.41 -2.02
N ALA A 422 21.62 -50.84 -1.01
CA ALA A 422 20.94 -49.96 -0.07
C ALA A 422 21.85 -49.61 1.12
N HIS A 423 21.87 -48.33 1.49
CA HIS A 423 22.69 -47.85 2.61
C HIS A 423 22.19 -48.34 3.97
N GLU A 424 20.88 -48.55 4.14
CA GLU A 424 20.30 -49.10 5.37
C GLU A 424 20.76 -50.54 5.60
N GLU A 425 20.62 -51.38 4.57
CA GLU A 425 21.14 -52.75 4.55
C GLU A 425 22.64 -52.79 4.86
N THR A 426 23.42 -51.91 4.22
CA THR A 426 24.86 -51.79 4.45
C THR A 426 25.17 -51.44 5.91
N ALA A 427 24.48 -50.45 6.50
CA ALA A 427 24.65 -50.08 7.90
C ALA A 427 24.30 -51.23 8.85
N ASN A 428 23.24 -51.98 8.56
CA ASN A 428 22.82 -53.14 9.35
C ASN A 428 23.84 -54.29 9.27
N THR A 429 24.40 -54.53 8.08
CA THR A 429 25.46 -55.53 7.88
C THR A 429 26.72 -55.16 8.65
N ILE A 430 27.16 -53.88 8.58
CA ILE A 430 28.32 -53.40 9.33
C ILE A 430 28.06 -53.48 10.84
N HIS A 431 26.88 -53.07 11.32
CA HIS A 431 26.51 -53.17 12.73
C HIS A 431 26.61 -54.61 13.25
N ARG A 432 26.02 -55.58 12.53
CA ARG A 432 26.11 -57.01 12.90
C ARG A 432 27.57 -57.50 12.94
N LYS A 433 28.39 -57.07 11.98
CA LYS A 433 29.82 -57.42 11.93
C LYS A 433 30.62 -56.78 13.06
N LEU A 434 30.37 -55.51 13.35
CA LEU A 434 30.95 -54.79 14.48
C LEU A 434 30.69 -55.53 15.80
N GLU A 435 29.45 -55.93 16.06
CA GLU A 435 29.10 -56.69 17.27
C GLU A 435 29.77 -58.07 17.32
N GLN A 436 29.81 -58.78 16.19
CA GLN A 436 30.55 -60.05 16.09
C GLN A 436 32.04 -59.88 16.39
N HIS A 437 32.67 -58.83 15.86
CA HIS A 437 34.09 -58.56 16.07
C HIS A 437 34.38 -58.12 17.50
N ARG A 438 33.52 -57.30 18.11
CA ARG A 438 33.61 -56.93 19.53
C ARG A 438 33.58 -58.17 20.43
N GLU A 439 32.68 -59.12 20.17
CA GLU A 439 32.58 -60.34 20.97
C GLU A 439 33.84 -61.22 20.84
N VAL A 440 34.41 -61.35 19.63
CA VAL A 440 35.69 -62.07 19.44
C VAL A 440 36.83 -61.40 20.21
N LEU A 441 36.89 -60.07 20.22
CA LEU A 441 37.96 -59.29 20.84
C LEU A 441 37.82 -59.13 22.36
N LYS A 442 36.67 -59.44 22.94
CA LYS A 442 36.38 -59.32 24.38
C LYS A 442 37.38 -60.07 25.27
N ASN A 443 37.88 -61.22 24.83
CA ASN A 443 38.81 -62.06 25.59
C ASN A 443 40.30 -61.76 25.30
N LEU A 444 40.61 -60.74 24.49
CA LEU A 444 41.97 -60.39 24.06
C LEU A 444 42.94 -60.25 25.24
N GLU A 445 42.55 -59.52 26.28
CA GLU A 445 43.42 -59.26 27.43
C GLU A 445 43.72 -60.54 28.23
N GLY A 446 42.69 -61.34 28.51
CA GLY A 446 42.84 -62.61 29.23
C GLY A 446 43.70 -63.61 28.46
N HIS A 447 43.51 -63.73 27.15
CA HIS A 447 44.32 -64.60 26.31
C HIS A 447 45.77 -64.10 26.19
N ARG A 448 45.99 -62.78 26.14
CA ARG A 448 47.34 -62.18 26.11
C ARG A 448 48.11 -62.49 27.40
N GLN A 449 47.49 -62.33 28.55
CA GLN A 449 48.13 -62.61 29.85
C GLN A 449 48.49 -64.10 29.98
N ALA A 450 47.56 -65.00 29.63
CA ALA A 450 47.82 -66.44 29.63
C ALA A 450 48.95 -66.83 28.66
N PHE A 451 48.97 -66.24 27.46
CA PHE A 451 50.03 -66.47 26.48
C PHE A 451 51.40 -65.95 26.96
N GLN A 452 51.47 -64.77 27.57
CA GLN A 452 52.72 -64.19 28.08
C GLN A 452 53.37 -65.08 29.16
N GLN A 453 52.57 -65.74 29.99
CA GLN A 453 53.08 -66.70 30.98
C GLN A 453 53.64 -67.94 30.29
N ILE A 454 52.88 -68.56 29.38
CA ILE A 454 53.31 -69.75 28.62
C ILE A 454 54.57 -69.47 27.76
N HIS A 455 54.65 -68.28 27.17
CA HIS A 455 55.79 -67.87 26.36
C HIS A 455 57.08 -67.75 27.18
N LYS A 456 57.00 -67.35 28.46
CA LYS A 456 58.14 -67.36 29.39
C LYS A 456 58.55 -68.79 29.76
N ASP A 457 57.56 -69.65 30.02
CA ASP A 457 57.77 -71.02 30.52
C ASP A 457 58.21 -72.00 29.40
N ARG A 458 58.03 -71.63 28.13
CA ARG A 458 58.38 -72.40 26.90
C ARG A 458 57.78 -73.81 26.83
N SER A 459 56.85 -74.13 27.71
CA SER A 459 56.20 -75.43 27.84
C SER A 459 54.79 -75.25 28.38
N VAL A 460 53.91 -76.21 28.11
CA VAL A 460 52.57 -76.28 28.69
C VAL A 460 52.40 -77.67 29.28
N ASN A 461 52.09 -77.76 30.57
CA ASN A 461 51.93 -79.05 31.28
C ASN A 461 53.14 -79.99 31.09
N GLY A 462 54.37 -79.45 31.05
CA GLY A 462 55.60 -80.22 30.86
C GLY A 462 55.90 -80.62 29.40
N VAL A 463 55.02 -80.32 28.44
CA VAL A 463 55.25 -80.54 27.01
C VAL A 463 55.98 -79.32 26.42
N PRO A 464 57.19 -79.47 25.88
CA PRO A 464 57.91 -78.36 25.25
C PRO A 464 57.20 -77.93 23.97
N VAL A 465 57.16 -76.62 23.74
CA VAL A 465 56.55 -76.03 22.54
C VAL A 465 57.64 -75.50 21.60
N PRO A 466 57.52 -75.65 20.27
CA PRO A 466 58.50 -75.10 19.33
C PRO A 466 58.70 -73.58 19.52
N HIS A 467 59.94 -73.15 19.78
CA HIS A 467 60.26 -71.74 20.04
C HIS A 467 59.83 -70.83 18.88
N GLU A 468 60.02 -71.28 17.64
CA GLU A 468 59.65 -70.51 16.46
C GLU A 468 58.13 -70.34 16.29
N GLN A 469 57.33 -71.29 16.78
CA GLN A 469 55.87 -71.20 16.78
C GLN A 469 55.37 -70.26 17.89
N LEU A 470 56.00 -70.30 19.06
CA LEU A 470 55.73 -69.31 20.13
C LEU A 470 56.06 -67.88 19.67
N GLN A 471 57.14 -67.69 18.93
CA GLN A 471 57.51 -66.38 18.40
C GLN A 471 56.52 -65.89 17.32
N ASP A 472 56.07 -66.76 16.42
CA ASP A 472 55.03 -66.42 15.42
C ASP A 472 53.71 -66.00 16.09
N LEU A 473 53.25 -66.76 17.10
CA LEU A 473 52.08 -66.42 17.90
C LEU A 473 52.24 -65.07 18.60
N ALA A 474 53.43 -64.75 19.13
CA ALA A 474 53.69 -63.48 19.80
C ALA A 474 53.58 -62.27 18.84
N GLU A 475 54.11 -62.40 17.63
CA GLU A 475 54.03 -61.36 16.59
C GLU A 475 52.58 -61.10 16.18
N ARG A 476 51.81 -62.18 16.00
CA ARG A 476 50.38 -62.13 15.66
C ARG A 476 49.53 -61.53 16.79
N PHE A 477 49.82 -61.87 18.05
CA PHE A 477 49.19 -61.23 19.21
C PHE A 477 49.45 -59.72 19.26
N ASN A 478 50.67 -59.30 18.97
CA ASN A 478 51.01 -57.87 18.93
C ASN A 478 50.25 -57.15 17.80
N TYR A 479 50.09 -57.78 16.64
CA TYR A 479 49.24 -57.26 15.57
C TYR A 479 47.78 -57.11 16.02
N VAL A 480 47.16 -58.16 16.56
CA VAL A 480 45.76 -58.09 17.03
C VAL A 480 45.59 -57.05 18.14
N SER A 481 46.55 -56.96 19.07
CA SER A 481 46.52 -55.98 20.16
C SER A 481 46.61 -54.53 19.68
N THR A 482 47.41 -54.27 18.65
CA THR A 482 47.61 -52.91 18.11
C THR A 482 46.56 -52.50 17.09
N SER A 483 45.97 -53.45 16.36
CA SER A 483 45.00 -53.18 15.29
C SER A 483 43.53 -53.28 15.71
N SER A 484 43.21 -53.98 16.81
CA SER A 484 41.82 -54.21 17.25
C SER A 484 41.02 -52.94 17.52
N HIS A 485 41.58 -52.01 18.29
CA HIS A 485 40.91 -50.76 18.63
C HIS A 485 40.64 -49.88 17.41
N VAL A 486 41.62 -49.77 16.49
CA VAL A 486 41.46 -49.00 15.24
C VAL A 486 40.40 -49.62 14.33
N HIS A 487 40.33 -50.96 14.26
CA HIS A 487 39.32 -51.67 13.49
C HIS A 487 37.90 -51.41 13.99
N VAL A 488 37.69 -51.50 15.30
CA VAL A 488 36.37 -51.24 15.92
C VAL A 488 35.92 -49.80 15.65
N ILE A 489 36.79 -48.82 15.85
CA ILE A 489 36.48 -47.40 15.56
C ILE A 489 36.15 -47.19 14.08
N LYS A 490 36.90 -47.82 13.17
CA LYS A 490 36.63 -47.73 11.74
C LYS A 490 35.23 -48.26 11.41
N LEU A 491 34.86 -49.41 11.95
CA LEU A 491 33.53 -50.00 11.72
C LEU A 491 32.40 -49.17 12.33
N GLU A 492 32.57 -48.61 13.52
CA GLU A 492 31.62 -47.67 14.14
C GLU A 492 31.38 -46.43 13.25
N PHE A 493 32.45 -45.83 12.72
CA PHE A 493 32.33 -44.70 11.80
C PHE A 493 31.59 -45.11 10.52
N TRP A 494 31.94 -46.25 9.91
CA TRP A 494 31.30 -46.73 8.67
C TRP A 494 29.82 -47.04 8.88
N GLU A 495 29.47 -47.67 10.01
CA GLU A 495 28.08 -47.91 10.40
C GLU A 495 27.27 -46.61 10.44
N MET A 496 27.77 -45.61 11.19
CA MET A 496 27.09 -44.31 11.31
C MET A 496 27.02 -43.58 9.97
N LYS A 497 28.07 -43.67 9.14
CA LYS A 497 28.13 -43.06 7.82
C LYS A 497 26.99 -43.56 6.94
N TYR A 498 26.87 -44.87 6.80
CA TYR A 498 25.82 -45.47 5.97
C TYR A 498 24.42 -45.28 6.57
N ARG A 499 24.30 -45.22 7.90
CA ARG A 499 23.03 -44.92 8.55
C ARG A 499 22.54 -43.51 8.25
N LEU A 500 23.42 -42.51 8.29
CA LEU A 500 23.07 -41.15 7.89
C LEU A 500 22.71 -41.08 6.40
N MET A 501 23.47 -41.75 5.54
CA MET A 501 23.16 -41.80 4.10
C MET A 501 21.78 -42.42 3.82
N ALA A 502 21.42 -43.51 4.53
CA ALA A 502 20.09 -44.10 4.44
C ALA A 502 19.00 -43.11 4.85
N PHE A 503 19.24 -42.36 5.93
CA PHE A 503 18.32 -41.33 6.42
C PHE A 503 18.09 -40.22 5.38
N LEU A 504 19.16 -39.72 4.74
CA LEU A 504 19.08 -38.70 3.69
C LEU A 504 18.30 -39.20 2.46
N ILE A 505 18.55 -40.44 2.02
CA ILE A 505 17.79 -41.05 0.91
C ILE A 505 16.32 -41.21 1.25
N LEU A 506 15.99 -41.62 2.47
CA LEU A 506 14.60 -41.75 2.92
C LEU A 506 13.89 -40.40 2.90
N ALA A 507 14.54 -39.33 3.38
CA ALA A 507 14.02 -37.97 3.32
C ALA A 507 13.77 -37.51 1.87
N GLU A 508 14.74 -37.72 0.98
CA GLU A 508 14.60 -37.38 -0.46
C GLU A 508 13.46 -38.15 -1.13
N SER A 509 13.35 -39.45 -0.83
CA SER A 509 12.29 -40.30 -1.34
C SER A 509 10.91 -39.82 -0.90
N LYS A 510 10.74 -39.52 0.40
CA LYS A 510 9.50 -38.97 0.94
C LYS A 510 9.16 -37.60 0.37
N LEU A 511 10.14 -36.72 0.26
CA LEU A 511 9.94 -35.40 -0.34
C LEU A 511 9.38 -35.53 -1.76
N LYS A 512 9.95 -36.40 -2.61
CA LYS A 512 9.46 -36.66 -3.98
C LYS A 512 7.99 -37.12 -4.00
N THR A 513 7.53 -37.83 -2.97
CA THR A 513 6.12 -38.25 -2.88
C THR A 513 5.17 -37.15 -2.47
N TRP A 514 5.66 -36.08 -1.82
CA TRP A 514 4.82 -34.97 -1.35
C TRP A 514 4.80 -33.77 -2.30
N ILE A 515 5.84 -33.56 -3.10
CA ILE A 515 5.95 -32.45 -4.07
C ILE A 515 5.36 -32.77 -5.44
N VAL A 516 4.54 -33.81 -5.53
CA VAL A 516 3.82 -34.17 -6.75
C VAL A 516 2.74 -33.15 -7.09
N LYS A 517 2.24 -33.17 -8.33
CA LYS A 517 1.01 -32.44 -8.66
C LYS A 517 -0.15 -32.99 -7.85
N TYR A 518 -0.98 -32.08 -7.34
CA TYR A 518 -1.98 -32.41 -6.34
C TYR A 518 -3.31 -32.88 -6.95
N GLY A 519 -3.99 -33.78 -6.24
CA GLY A 519 -5.32 -34.24 -6.62
C GLY A 519 -6.43 -33.32 -6.12
N ARG A 520 -7.64 -33.89 -5.98
CA ARG A 520 -8.76 -33.23 -5.28
C ARG A 520 -8.45 -33.05 -3.79
N ARG A 521 -9.18 -32.14 -3.14
CA ARG A 521 -9.06 -31.79 -1.72
C ARG A 521 -8.73 -32.98 -0.80
N ASP A 522 -9.58 -34.01 -0.77
CA ASP A 522 -9.43 -35.16 0.13
C ASP A 522 -8.09 -35.89 -0.04
N SER A 523 -7.58 -35.94 -1.29
CA SER A 523 -6.28 -36.55 -1.59
C SER A 523 -5.12 -35.71 -1.05
N VAL A 524 -5.25 -34.37 -1.08
CA VAL A 524 -4.25 -33.44 -0.55
C VAL A 524 -4.27 -33.46 0.99
N GLU A 525 -5.45 -33.55 1.60
CA GLU A 525 -5.60 -33.73 3.05
C GLU A 525 -4.94 -35.03 3.52
N LEU A 526 -5.11 -36.13 2.79
CA LEU A 526 -4.43 -37.40 3.08
C LEU A 526 -2.91 -37.28 2.97
N LEU A 527 -2.40 -36.55 1.96
CA LEU A 527 -0.96 -36.26 1.83
C LEU A 527 -0.43 -35.45 3.01
N LEU A 528 -1.17 -34.44 3.47
CA LEU A 528 -0.82 -33.63 4.64
C LEU A 528 -0.79 -34.47 5.93
N GLN A 529 -1.77 -35.35 6.12
CA GLN A 529 -1.77 -36.29 7.25
C GLN A 529 -0.56 -37.23 7.20
N ASN A 530 -0.22 -37.74 6.01
CA ASN A 530 0.95 -38.62 5.84
C ASN A 530 2.26 -37.87 6.16
N TYR A 531 2.36 -36.61 5.73
CA TYR A 531 3.47 -35.72 6.08
C TYR A 531 3.59 -35.53 7.60
N ILE A 532 2.50 -35.14 8.27
CA ILE A 532 2.48 -34.89 9.72
C ILE A 532 2.85 -36.17 10.49
N ALA A 533 2.26 -37.31 10.14
CA ALA A 533 2.56 -38.58 10.78
C ALA A 533 4.05 -38.97 10.65
N PHE A 534 4.64 -38.76 9.48
CA PHE A 534 6.04 -39.09 9.24
C PHE A 534 7.01 -38.09 9.91
N ILE A 535 6.75 -36.79 9.81
CA ILE A 535 7.67 -35.75 10.30
C ILE A 535 7.54 -35.55 11.80
N GLU A 536 6.31 -35.32 12.28
CA GLU A 536 6.02 -35.02 13.68
C GLU A 536 5.84 -36.31 14.48
N GLY A 537 5.07 -37.26 13.96
CA GLY A 537 4.80 -38.53 14.64
C GLY A 537 6.06 -39.38 14.88
N HIS A 538 6.95 -39.46 13.88
CA HIS A 538 8.23 -40.17 14.04
C HIS A 538 9.38 -39.28 14.51
N LYS A 539 9.13 -37.99 14.80
CA LYS A 539 10.17 -37.04 15.23
C LYS A 539 11.39 -37.04 14.30
N PHE A 540 11.13 -37.03 13.00
CA PHE A 540 12.14 -37.30 11.97
C PHE A 540 13.37 -36.37 12.08
N PHE A 541 13.15 -35.07 12.27
CA PHE A 541 14.26 -34.12 12.44
C PHE A 541 15.12 -34.41 13.69
N GLU A 542 14.52 -34.82 14.82
CA GLU A 542 15.26 -35.18 16.04
C GLU A 542 16.12 -36.44 15.83
N GLN A 543 15.60 -37.41 15.06
CA GLN A 543 16.32 -38.63 14.71
C GLN A 543 17.54 -38.35 13.81
N TYR A 544 17.40 -37.44 12.83
CA TYR A 544 18.53 -36.98 12.03
C TYR A 544 19.62 -36.37 12.91
N GLU A 545 19.26 -35.39 13.74
CA GLU A 545 20.22 -34.66 14.57
C GLU A 545 20.96 -35.58 15.53
N THR A 546 20.26 -36.58 16.08
CA THR A 546 20.85 -37.60 16.94
C THR A 546 21.84 -38.47 16.16
N THR A 547 21.45 -38.97 14.97
CA THR A 547 22.31 -39.79 14.11
C THR A 547 23.54 -39.03 13.63
N PHE A 548 23.38 -37.77 13.22
CA PHE A 548 24.47 -36.91 12.78
C PHE A 548 25.45 -36.60 13.91
N ARG A 549 24.96 -36.37 15.13
CA ARG A 549 25.81 -36.18 16.32
C ARG A 549 26.65 -37.42 16.62
N SER A 550 26.04 -38.61 16.58
CA SER A 550 26.75 -39.89 16.76
C SER A 550 27.79 -40.13 15.67
N LEU A 551 27.46 -39.82 14.41
CA LEU A 551 28.43 -39.87 13.31
C LEU A 551 29.61 -38.94 13.54
N LYS A 552 29.36 -37.69 13.95
CA LYS A 552 30.44 -36.71 14.20
C LYS A 552 31.37 -37.18 15.31
N GLN A 553 30.81 -37.72 16.40
CA GLN A 553 31.61 -38.31 17.48
C GLN A 553 32.46 -39.49 16.98
N ALA A 554 31.88 -40.41 16.20
CA ALA A 554 32.59 -41.55 15.63
C ALA A 554 33.69 -41.11 14.64
N ALA A 555 33.42 -40.10 13.81
CA ALA A 555 34.37 -39.51 12.87
C ALA A 555 35.55 -38.85 13.59
N ASP A 556 35.29 -38.08 14.65
CA ASP A 556 36.34 -37.42 15.44
C ASP A 556 37.27 -38.46 16.10
N VAL A 557 36.70 -39.56 16.62
CA VAL A 557 37.46 -40.66 17.22
C VAL A 557 38.27 -41.39 16.14
N TYR A 558 37.68 -41.65 14.97
CA TYR A 558 38.36 -42.29 13.83
C TYR A 558 39.58 -41.47 13.36
N ILE A 559 39.40 -40.18 13.10
CA ILE A 559 40.47 -39.27 12.67
C ILE A 559 41.58 -39.18 13.73
N LYS A 560 41.25 -39.17 15.02
CA LYS A 560 42.24 -39.13 16.12
C LYS A 560 43.00 -40.45 16.27
N SER A 561 42.33 -41.59 16.07
CA SER A 561 42.93 -42.92 16.23
C SER A 561 44.01 -43.21 15.18
N ASP A 562 43.85 -42.68 13.97
CA ASP A 562 44.79 -42.84 12.86
C ASP A 562 46.07 -41.97 12.99
N ASN A 563 46.03 -40.96 13.87
CA ASN A 563 47.16 -40.06 14.18
C ASN A 563 48.09 -40.59 15.29
N THR A 564 47.77 -41.69 15.96
CA THR A 564 48.66 -42.26 16.97
C THR A 564 49.84 -43.00 16.31
N ALA A 565 51.05 -42.55 16.62
CA ALA A 565 52.33 -42.98 16.03
C ALA A 565 52.72 -44.47 16.25
N SER A 566 51.79 -45.33 16.71
CA SER A 566 52.02 -46.75 16.99
C SER A 566 52.21 -47.60 15.71
N CYS A 567 51.64 -47.20 14.58
CA CYS A 567 51.81 -47.90 13.30
C CYS A 567 53.17 -47.71 12.61
N ARG A 568 54.16 -47.03 13.23
CA ARG A 568 55.49 -46.82 12.64
C ARG A 568 56.32 -48.10 12.50
N ARG A 569 55.95 -49.20 13.15
CA ARG A 569 56.66 -50.51 13.06
C ARG A 569 55.91 -51.58 12.24
N GLN A 570 54.87 -51.22 11.49
CA GLN A 570 54.01 -52.16 10.74
C GLN A 570 54.50 -52.42 9.30
N ALA A 571 55.82 -52.53 9.10
CA ALA A 571 56.39 -52.90 7.80
C ALA A 571 56.68 -54.40 7.64
N ASN A 572 56.71 -55.17 8.73
CA ASN A 572 57.19 -56.57 8.72
C ASN A 572 56.15 -57.62 9.17
N CYS A 573 54.86 -57.32 9.14
CA CYS A 573 53.84 -58.36 9.38
C CYS A 573 53.71 -59.26 8.14
N PRO A 574 53.83 -60.60 8.25
CA PRO A 574 54.02 -61.49 7.08
C PRO A 574 52.78 -61.68 6.19
N PHE A 575 51.63 -61.13 6.55
CA PHE A 575 50.38 -61.23 5.78
C PHE A 575 49.88 -59.85 5.34
N HIS A 576 50.76 -58.87 5.20
CA HIS A 576 50.41 -57.54 4.69
C HIS A 576 50.38 -57.59 3.15
N VAL A 577 49.21 -57.40 2.54
CA VAL A 577 49.10 -57.06 1.11
C VAL A 577 49.71 -55.67 0.94
N ILE A 578 50.83 -55.59 0.23
CA ILE A 578 51.50 -54.32 -0.05
C ILE A 578 50.74 -53.63 -1.17
N GLY A 579 49.87 -52.70 -0.79
CA GLY A 579 49.21 -51.79 -1.72
C GLY A 579 49.17 -50.41 -1.10
N THR A 580 50.09 -49.54 -1.53
CA THR A 580 50.21 -48.09 -1.25
C THR A 580 50.58 -47.71 0.19
N LYS A 581 51.86 -47.41 0.41
CA LYS A 581 52.37 -46.81 1.64
C LYS A 581 52.62 -45.31 1.43
N ASN A 582 52.07 -44.52 2.36
CA ASN A 582 52.42 -43.12 2.72
C ASN A 582 51.67 -41.93 2.09
N SER A 583 50.84 -42.05 1.04
CA SER A 583 49.97 -40.93 0.57
C SER A 583 48.55 -40.94 1.15
N ARG A 584 47.99 -42.13 1.46
CA ARG A 584 46.56 -42.29 1.80
C ARG A 584 46.12 -41.76 3.19
N LYS A 585 47.06 -41.45 4.10
CA LYS A 585 46.72 -41.12 5.51
C LYS A 585 46.13 -39.72 5.71
N ALA A 586 46.60 -38.74 4.96
CA ALA A 586 46.00 -37.40 4.95
C ALA A 586 44.70 -37.37 4.11
N GLU A 587 44.68 -38.12 3.00
CA GLU A 587 43.54 -38.25 2.09
C GLU A 587 42.30 -38.87 2.76
N GLU A 588 42.46 -39.86 3.67
CA GLU A 588 41.32 -40.46 4.39
C GLU A 588 40.66 -39.47 5.37
N GLY A 589 41.44 -38.72 6.16
CA GLY A 589 40.93 -37.71 7.08
C GLY A 589 40.25 -36.53 6.36
N GLU A 590 40.85 -36.05 5.27
CA GLU A 590 40.22 -35.06 4.38
C GLU A 590 38.93 -35.61 3.75
N GLY A 591 38.91 -36.88 3.35
CA GLY A 591 37.72 -37.55 2.82
C GLY A 591 36.56 -37.63 3.82
N VAL A 592 36.84 -37.87 5.10
CA VAL A 592 35.84 -37.88 6.17
C VAL A 592 35.27 -36.49 6.41
N ASN A 593 36.12 -35.47 6.51
CA ASN A 593 35.69 -34.08 6.69
C ASN A 593 34.87 -33.57 5.50
N LYS A 594 35.31 -33.93 4.28
CA LYS A 594 34.56 -33.63 3.06
C LYS A 594 33.17 -34.27 3.09
N PHE A 595 33.07 -35.56 3.42
CA PHE A 595 31.78 -36.22 3.57
C PHE A 595 30.86 -35.54 4.60
N LEU A 596 31.38 -35.18 5.77
CA LEU A 596 30.59 -34.48 6.81
C LEU A 596 30.05 -33.13 6.32
N SER A 597 30.87 -32.37 5.60
CA SER A 597 30.45 -31.08 5.03
C SER A 597 29.42 -31.24 3.91
N GLU A 598 29.59 -32.23 3.03
CA GLU A 598 28.62 -32.58 1.97
C GLU A 598 27.29 -33.03 2.57
N ALA A 599 27.30 -33.92 3.56
CA ALA A 599 26.09 -34.39 4.25
C ALA A 599 25.36 -33.25 4.97
N THR A 600 26.10 -32.33 5.60
CA THR A 600 25.52 -31.14 6.24
C THR A 600 24.87 -30.21 5.22
N ALA A 601 25.51 -30.00 4.06
CA ALA A 601 24.97 -29.17 2.99
C ALA A 601 23.72 -29.81 2.36
N GLN A 602 23.74 -31.11 2.11
CA GLN A 602 22.61 -31.88 1.60
C GLN A 602 21.42 -31.79 2.56
N TRP A 603 21.64 -32.01 3.86
CA TRP A 603 20.57 -31.88 4.86
C TRP A 603 20.02 -30.46 4.94
N ARG A 604 20.86 -29.42 4.91
CA ARG A 604 20.38 -28.04 4.97
C ARG A 604 19.37 -27.74 3.87
N ASN A 605 19.65 -28.16 2.64
CA ASN A 605 18.76 -27.94 1.51
C ASN A 605 17.49 -28.79 1.65
N LEU A 606 17.67 -30.09 1.90
CA LEU A 606 16.57 -31.05 2.01
C LEU A 606 15.61 -30.69 3.15
N ALA A 607 16.14 -30.24 4.29
CA ALA A 607 15.38 -29.85 5.46
C ALA A 607 14.53 -28.59 5.23
N VAL A 608 14.93 -27.68 4.33
CA VAL A 608 14.12 -26.53 3.94
C VAL A 608 12.97 -26.98 3.05
N GLU A 609 13.27 -27.80 2.03
CA GLU A 609 12.26 -28.33 1.12
C GLU A 609 11.21 -29.16 1.87
N VAL A 610 11.64 -30.08 2.73
CA VAL A 610 10.73 -30.89 3.57
C VAL A 610 9.88 -30.01 4.49
N ARG A 611 10.40 -28.92 5.07
CA ARG A 611 9.56 -28.00 5.88
C ARG A 611 8.54 -27.23 5.05
N SER A 612 8.89 -26.88 3.81
CA SER A 612 8.01 -26.11 2.92
C SER A 612 6.78 -26.90 2.43
N VAL A 613 6.87 -28.24 2.39
CA VAL A 613 5.78 -29.13 1.95
C VAL A 613 4.49 -28.86 2.72
N ARG A 614 4.56 -28.72 4.05
CA ARG A 614 3.37 -28.48 4.88
C ARG A 614 2.61 -27.23 4.44
N SER A 615 3.33 -26.12 4.30
CA SER A 615 2.75 -24.84 3.89
C SER A 615 2.09 -24.93 2.52
N MET A 616 2.73 -25.61 1.56
CA MET A 616 2.18 -25.79 0.22
C MET A 616 0.91 -26.66 0.24
N LEU A 617 0.89 -27.75 1.00
CA LEU A 617 -0.29 -28.61 1.13
C LEU A 617 -1.47 -27.86 1.80
N GLU A 618 -1.18 -27.11 2.87
CA GLU A 618 -2.18 -26.26 3.55
C GLU A 618 -2.71 -25.16 2.62
N GLU A 619 -1.85 -24.54 1.81
CA GLU A 619 -2.24 -23.52 0.82
C GLU A 619 -3.13 -24.10 -0.28
N VAL A 620 -2.84 -25.30 -0.78
CA VAL A 620 -3.69 -26.00 -1.76
C VAL A 620 -5.06 -26.33 -1.17
N ILE A 621 -5.11 -26.81 0.07
CA ILE A 621 -6.38 -27.09 0.78
C ILE A 621 -7.20 -25.81 0.95
N SER A 622 -6.58 -24.72 1.40
CA SER A 622 -7.22 -23.42 1.56
C SER A 622 -7.79 -22.88 0.23
N ASN A 623 -7.04 -23.04 -0.87
CA ASN A 623 -7.55 -22.66 -2.20
C ASN A 623 -8.71 -23.55 -2.65
N TRP A 624 -8.70 -24.85 -2.33
CA TRP A 624 -9.85 -25.73 -2.57
C TRP A 624 -11.09 -25.30 -1.78
N GLU A 625 -10.93 -24.90 -0.53
CA GLU A 625 -12.02 -24.38 0.31
C GLU A 625 -12.59 -23.08 -0.26
N LYS A 626 -11.70 -22.13 -0.59
CA LYS A 626 -12.09 -20.85 -1.20
C LYS A 626 -12.78 -21.07 -2.55
N TYR A 627 -12.23 -21.91 -3.42
CA TYR A 627 -12.83 -22.23 -4.71
C TYR A 627 -14.21 -22.89 -4.55
N SER A 628 -14.31 -23.94 -3.74
CA SER A 628 -15.57 -24.68 -3.58
C SER A 628 -16.66 -23.83 -2.93
N GLY A 629 -16.30 -23.00 -1.95
CA GLY A 629 -17.22 -22.07 -1.29
C GLY A 629 -17.74 -20.98 -2.23
N THR A 630 -16.83 -20.33 -2.98
CA THR A 630 -17.19 -19.27 -3.92
C THR A 630 -17.96 -19.78 -5.14
N VAL A 631 -17.60 -20.94 -5.69
CA VAL A 631 -18.35 -21.58 -6.78
C VAL A 631 -19.79 -21.84 -6.38
N SER A 632 -20.00 -22.43 -5.20
CA SER A 632 -21.34 -22.82 -4.73
C SER A 632 -22.24 -21.60 -4.54
N SER A 633 -21.72 -20.54 -3.90
CA SER A 633 -22.48 -19.31 -3.68
C SER A 633 -22.72 -18.53 -4.97
N LEU A 634 -21.70 -18.39 -5.83
CA LEU A 634 -21.80 -17.67 -7.09
C LEU A 634 -22.75 -18.35 -8.06
N GLN A 635 -22.76 -19.68 -8.11
CA GLN A 635 -23.66 -20.42 -8.98
C GLN A 635 -25.12 -20.22 -8.58
N ALA A 636 -25.45 -20.30 -7.29
CA ALA A 636 -26.80 -20.02 -6.80
C ALA A 636 -27.22 -18.57 -7.11
N TRP A 637 -26.33 -17.60 -6.87
CA TRP A 637 -26.62 -16.20 -7.17
C TRP A 637 -26.79 -15.93 -8.68
N LEU A 638 -26.01 -16.60 -9.53
CA LEU A 638 -26.16 -16.49 -10.99
C LEU A 638 -27.52 -17.01 -11.46
N GLU A 639 -28.00 -18.12 -10.90
CA GLU A 639 -29.33 -18.67 -11.20
C GLU A 639 -30.44 -17.68 -10.82
N ASP A 640 -30.38 -17.11 -9.62
CA ASP A 640 -31.34 -16.10 -9.16
C ASP A 640 -31.25 -14.81 -10.00
N GLY A 641 -30.02 -14.37 -10.33
CA GLY A 641 -29.76 -13.17 -11.12
C GLY A 641 -30.29 -13.28 -12.55
N GLU A 642 -30.13 -14.45 -13.18
CA GLU A 642 -30.68 -14.76 -14.51
C GLU A 642 -32.22 -14.69 -14.50
N GLN A 643 -32.88 -15.17 -13.44
CA GLN A 643 -34.34 -15.06 -13.28
C GLN A 643 -34.80 -13.61 -13.03
N MET A 644 -34.03 -12.86 -12.24
CA MET A 644 -34.36 -11.47 -11.88
C MET A 644 -34.38 -10.52 -13.09
N LEU A 645 -33.69 -10.86 -14.18
CA LEU A 645 -33.73 -10.09 -15.43
C LEU A 645 -35.14 -9.92 -16.02
N ASN A 646 -36.07 -10.84 -15.70
CA ASN A 646 -37.45 -10.80 -16.20
C ASN A 646 -38.42 -10.06 -15.26
N GLN A 647 -37.94 -9.53 -14.14
CA GLN A 647 -38.76 -8.80 -13.16
C GLN A 647 -38.85 -7.30 -13.49
N SER A 648 -39.62 -6.55 -12.69
CA SER A 648 -39.67 -5.08 -12.82
C SER A 648 -38.34 -4.42 -12.41
N GLU A 649 -38.10 -3.20 -12.90
CA GLU A 649 -36.87 -2.46 -12.62
C GLU A 649 -36.60 -2.20 -11.13
N SER A 650 -37.65 -2.08 -10.29
CA SER A 650 -37.44 -1.90 -8.84
C SER A 650 -36.86 -3.16 -8.19
N HIS A 651 -37.34 -4.35 -8.56
CA HIS A 651 -36.82 -5.62 -8.04
C HIS A 651 -35.39 -5.88 -8.52
N LYS A 652 -35.06 -5.53 -9.76
CA LYS A 652 -33.68 -5.60 -10.27
C LYS A 652 -32.73 -4.70 -9.49
N ARG A 653 -33.11 -3.43 -9.24
CA ARG A 653 -32.28 -2.50 -8.47
C ARG A 653 -31.97 -3.04 -7.07
N GLU A 654 -32.97 -3.59 -6.39
CA GLU A 654 -32.80 -4.12 -5.04
C GLU A 654 -31.89 -5.35 -5.03
N PHE A 655 -32.13 -6.32 -5.93
CA PHE A 655 -31.32 -7.54 -6.00
C PHE A 655 -29.87 -7.26 -6.41
N PHE A 656 -29.64 -6.43 -7.43
CA PHE A 656 -28.30 -6.12 -7.93
C PHE A 656 -27.58 -5.01 -7.15
N ARG A 657 -28.17 -4.47 -6.07
CA ARG A 657 -27.52 -3.49 -5.20
C ARG A 657 -26.17 -3.98 -4.68
N ASN A 658 -26.10 -5.27 -4.31
CA ASN A 658 -24.89 -5.92 -3.81
C ASN A 658 -23.99 -6.49 -4.92
N LEU A 659 -24.17 -6.08 -6.19
CA LEU A 659 -23.35 -6.54 -7.31
C LEU A 659 -21.82 -6.39 -7.07
N PRO A 660 -21.29 -5.33 -6.40
CA PRO A 660 -19.86 -5.23 -6.09
C PRO A 660 -19.31 -6.40 -5.26
N HIS A 661 -20.08 -6.92 -4.30
CA HIS A 661 -19.69 -8.09 -3.52
C HIS A 661 -19.52 -9.32 -4.44
N TRP A 662 -20.44 -9.52 -5.38
CA TRP A 662 -20.38 -10.64 -6.30
C TRP A 662 -19.28 -10.51 -7.36
N ILE A 663 -18.92 -9.29 -7.77
CA ILE A 663 -17.73 -9.03 -8.59
C ILE A 663 -16.49 -9.55 -7.85
N GLN A 664 -16.37 -9.24 -6.55
CA GLN A 664 -15.26 -9.71 -5.73
C GLN A 664 -15.27 -11.24 -5.57
N GLN A 665 -16.42 -11.86 -5.29
CA GLN A 665 -16.56 -13.33 -5.21
C GLN A 665 -16.16 -14.03 -6.53
N HIS A 666 -16.53 -13.47 -7.68
CA HIS A 666 -16.11 -13.98 -8.99
C HIS A 666 -14.60 -13.86 -9.22
N MET A 667 -13.97 -12.76 -8.78
CA MET A 667 -12.50 -12.62 -8.83
C MET A 667 -11.82 -13.66 -7.93
N ASP A 668 -12.28 -13.79 -6.69
CA ASP A 668 -11.78 -14.73 -5.70
C ASP A 668 -11.86 -16.20 -6.17
N MET A 669 -12.97 -16.56 -6.82
CA MET A 669 -13.15 -17.87 -7.46
C MET A 669 -12.11 -18.10 -8.56
N ASN A 670 -11.88 -17.11 -9.43
CA ASN A 670 -10.93 -17.23 -10.53
C ASN A 670 -9.49 -17.32 -10.03
N ASP A 671 -9.11 -16.53 -9.03
CA ASP A 671 -7.77 -16.56 -8.45
C ASP A 671 -7.48 -17.92 -7.80
N ALA A 672 -8.41 -18.42 -6.98
CA ALA A 672 -8.29 -19.74 -6.36
C ALA A 672 -8.28 -20.86 -7.42
N GLY A 673 -9.16 -20.78 -8.40
CA GLY A 673 -9.25 -21.77 -9.49
C GLY A 673 -7.99 -21.80 -10.36
N ASN A 674 -7.39 -20.65 -10.68
CA ASN A 674 -6.14 -20.57 -11.44
C ASN A 674 -4.96 -21.13 -10.65
N PHE A 675 -4.86 -20.84 -9.34
CA PHE A 675 -3.86 -21.44 -8.47
C PHE A 675 -3.98 -22.97 -8.45
N LEU A 676 -5.20 -23.49 -8.29
CA LEU A 676 -5.44 -24.93 -8.31
C LEU A 676 -5.12 -25.56 -9.67
N ILE A 677 -5.44 -24.89 -10.78
CA ILE A 677 -5.08 -25.33 -12.13
C ILE A 677 -3.56 -25.48 -12.30
N GLU A 678 -2.77 -24.57 -11.73
CA GLU A 678 -1.32 -24.62 -11.83
C GLU A 678 -0.69 -25.67 -10.90
N THR A 679 -1.30 -25.93 -9.74
CA THR A 679 -0.73 -26.79 -8.71
C THR A 679 -1.23 -28.24 -8.75
N CYS A 680 -2.44 -28.47 -9.28
CA CYS A 680 -3.04 -29.79 -9.38
C CYS A 680 -2.59 -30.59 -10.61
N ASP A 681 -2.92 -31.89 -10.62
CA ASP A 681 -2.66 -32.79 -11.73
C ASP A 681 -3.50 -32.45 -12.97
N GLU A 682 -3.11 -32.97 -14.13
CA GLU A 682 -3.74 -32.63 -15.41
C GLU A 682 -5.24 -32.95 -15.46
N THR A 683 -5.68 -33.99 -14.74
CA THR A 683 -7.10 -34.39 -14.74
C THR A 683 -7.94 -33.37 -13.98
N VAL A 684 -7.50 -33.01 -12.78
CA VAL A 684 -8.15 -32.03 -11.92
C VAL A 684 -8.09 -30.63 -12.55
N SER A 685 -6.94 -30.24 -13.09
CA SER A 685 -6.77 -28.95 -13.76
C SER A 685 -7.64 -28.80 -15.00
N ARG A 686 -7.90 -29.89 -15.75
CA ARG A 686 -8.83 -29.87 -16.88
C ARG A 686 -10.27 -29.65 -16.41
N ASP A 687 -10.69 -30.36 -15.37
CA ASP A 687 -12.04 -30.23 -14.81
C ASP A 687 -12.28 -28.79 -14.29
N LEU A 688 -11.32 -28.23 -13.55
CA LEU A 688 -11.37 -26.85 -13.06
C LEU A 688 -11.46 -25.82 -14.19
N LYS A 689 -10.67 -25.99 -15.26
CA LYS A 689 -10.73 -25.13 -16.46
C LYS A 689 -12.11 -25.19 -17.10
N GLN A 690 -12.70 -26.37 -17.22
CA GLN A 690 -14.03 -26.53 -17.81
C GLN A 690 -15.11 -25.85 -16.95
N GLN A 691 -15.06 -26.04 -15.63
CA GLN A 691 -16.00 -25.42 -14.71
C GLN A 691 -15.89 -23.89 -14.68
N LEU A 692 -14.66 -23.34 -14.64
CA LEU A 692 -14.42 -21.91 -14.73
C LEU A 692 -14.89 -21.34 -16.07
N LEU A 693 -14.68 -22.05 -17.19
CA LEU A 693 -15.14 -21.60 -18.50
C LEU A 693 -16.67 -21.42 -18.53
N LEU A 694 -17.41 -22.37 -17.96
CA LEU A 694 -18.87 -22.31 -17.87
C LEU A 694 -19.35 -21.17 -16.97
N LEU A 695 -18.81 -21.07 -15.75
CA LEU A 695 -19.20 -20.05 -14.77
C LEU A 695 -18.84 -18.64 -15.24
N ASN A 696 -17.63 -18.44 -15.77
CA ASN A 696 -17.21 -17.15 -16.34
C ASN A 696 -18.02 -16.78 -17.59
N GLY A 697 -18.49 -17.78 -18.35
CA GLY A 697 -19.43 -17.58 -19.46
C GLY A 697 -20.76 -17.00 -18.97
N ARG A 698 -21.43 -17.68 -18.04
CA ARG A 698 -22.69 -17.23 -17.43
C ARG A 698 -22.56 -15.87 -16.76
N TRP A 699 -21.50 -15.67 -15.97
CA TRP A 699 -21.20 -14.39 -15.34
C TRP A 699 -21.10 -13.26 -16.35
N ARG A 700 -20.37 -13.45 -17.45
CA ARG A 700 -20.21 -12.44 -18.50
C ARG A 700 -21.53 -12.07 -19.15
N GLU A 701 -22.36 -13.06 -19.46
CA GLU A 701 -23.67 -12.86 -20.07
C GLU A 701 -24.63 -12.07 -19.17
N LEU A 702 -24.66 -12.39 -17.87
CA LEU A 702 -25.45 -11.65 -16.89
C LEU A 702 -24.86 -10.25 -16.66
N PHE A 703 -23.57 -10.15 -16.38
CA PHE A 703 -22.88 -8.92 -15.99
C PHE A 703 -23.03 -7.81 -17.03
N VAL A 704 -22.96 -8.12 -18.34
CA VAL A 704 -23.18 -7.13 -19.41
C VAL A 704 -24.55 -6.45 -19.28
N LYS A 705 -25.57 -7.18 -18.82
CA LYS A 705 -26.94 -6.69 -18.65
C LYS A 705 -27.17 -5.92 -17.34
N VAL A 706 -26.34 -6.14 -16.31
CA VAL A 706 -26.58 -5.63 -14.94
C VAL A 706 -25.49 -4.71 -14.40
N LYS A 707 -24.38 -4.52 -15.12
CA LYS A 707 -23.21 -3.74 -14.67
C LYS A 707 -23.52 -2.30 -14.24
N HIS A 708 -24.59 -1.69 -14.76
CA HIS A 708 -24.99 -0.33 -14.38
C HIS A 708 -25.51 -0.28 -12.94
N TYR A 709 -26.02 -1.39 -12.38
CA TYR A 709 -26.45 -1.43 -10.99
C TYR A 709 -25.28 -1.41 -9.99
N ALA A 710 -24.04 -1.65 -10.43
CA ALA A 710 -22.86 -1.63 -9.55
C ALA A 710 -22.56 -0.24 -8.95
N ARG A 711 -23.16 0.84 -9.50
CA ARG A 711 -22.95 2.22 -9.06
C ARG A 711 -24.16 2.84 -8.37
N VAL A 712 -25.19 2.07 -8.04
CA VAL A 712 -26.45 2.60 -7.50
C VAL A 712 -26.22 3.45 -6.25
N ASP A 713 -25.43 2.96 -5.28
CA ASP A 713 -25.15 3.73 -4.06
C ASP A 713 -24.31 5.01 -4.34
N GLU A 714 -23.42 5.00 -5.34
CA GLU A 714 -22.66 6.19 -5.75
C GLU A 714 -23.55 7.24 -6.42
N VAL A 715 -24.46 6.80 -7.29
CA VAL A 715 -25.43 7.67 -7.99
C VAL A 715 -26.43 8.25 -6.99
N ASP A 716 -26.93 7.46 -6.04
CA ASP A 716 -27.85 7.94 -5.00
C ASP A 716 -27.17 8.93 -4.05
N LYS A 717 -25.91 8.70 -3.69
CA LYS A 717 -25.11 9.67 -2.92
C LYS A 717 -24.91 10.97 -3.72
N LEU A 718 -24.57 10.88 -5.00
CA LEU A 718 -24.43 12.06 -5.87
C LEU A 718 -25.74 12.84 -6.00
N ARG A 719 -26.88 12.15 -6.12
CA ARG A 719 -28.21 12.77 -6.18
C ARG A 719 -28.53 13.53 -4.89
N LYS A 720 -28.33 12.89 -3.74
CA LYS A 720 -28.51 13.53 -2.42
C LYS A 720 -27.61 14.75 -2.24
N ASP A 721 -26.33 14.62 -2.59
CA ASP A 721 -25.34 15.71 -2.51
C ASP A 721 -25.69 16.89 -3.44
N TYR A 722 -26.33 16.64 -4.58
CA TYR A 722 -26.86 17.67 -5.48
C TYR A 722 -28.08 18.37 -4.86
N GLU A 723 -29.06 17.61 -4.37
CA GLU A 723 -30.28 18.13 -3.73
C GLU A 723 -29.97 19.01 -2.52
N GLU A 724 -29.06 18.58 -1.64
CA GLU A 724 -28.59 19.37 -0.50
C GLU A 724 -27.94 20.68 -0.97
N SER A 725 -27.13 20.63 -2.05
CA SER A 725 -26.48 21.82 -2.60
C SER A 725 -27.51 22.82 -3.16
N ILE A 726 -28.53 22.33 -3.86
CA ILE A 726 -29.64 23.15 -4.37
C ILE A 726 -30.45 23.76 -3.22
N SER A 727 -30.73 23.00 -2.17
CA SER A 727 -31.47 23.48 -0.99
C SER A 727 -30.75 24.62 -0.28
N VAL A 728 -29.43 24.52 -0.10
CA VAL A 728 -28.62 25.59 0.53
C VAL A 728 -28.63 26.86 -0.32
N LEU A 729 -28.51 26.74 -1.65
CA LEU A 729 -28.54 27.88 -2.56
C LEU A 729 -29.89 28.59 -2.56
N LYS A 730 -31.00 27.83 -2.58
CA LYS A 730 -32.36 28.39 -2.46
C LYS A 730 -32.53 29.14 -1.14
N ALA A 731 -32.15 28.54 -0.02
CA ALA A 731 -32.26 29.18 1.29
C ALA A 731 -31.47 30.50 1.38
N TYR A 732 -30.29 30.57 0.76
CA TYR A 732 -29.53 31.82 0.66
C TYR A 732 -30.24 32.88 -0.18
N VAL A 733 -30.75 32.50 -1.35
CA VAL A 733 -31.50 33.39 -2.24
C VAL A 733 -32.74 33.94 -1.55
N ASP A 734 -33.53 33.07 -0.90
CA ASP A 734 -34.74 33.46 -0.17
C ASP A 734 -34.41 34.42 0.98
N ALA A 735 -33.39 34.10 1.79
CA ALA A 735 -32.94 34.98 2.87
C ALA A 735 -32.43 36.33 2.35
N ALA A 736 -31.74 36.35 1.20
CA ALA A 736 -31.28 37.59 0.60
C ALA A 736 -32.45 38.46 0.07
N TYR A 737 -33.46 37.84 -0.55
CA TYR A 737 -34.67 38.56 -0.98
C TYR A 737 -35.46 39.10 0.21
N GLU A 738 -35.63 38.34 1.29
CA GLU A 738 -36.24 38.81 2.53
C GLU A 738 -35.54 40.08 3.03
N ARG A 739 -34.21 40.05 3.16
CA ARG A 739 -33.42 41.18 3.64
C ARG A 739 -33.49 42.40 2.72
N LEU A 740 -33.46 42.22 1.40
CA LEU A 740 -33.49 43.32 0.43
C LEU A 740 -34.89 43.96 0.25
N ASN A 741 -35.96 43.30 0.71
CA ASN A 741 -37.34 43.77 0.52
C ASN A 741 -38.05 44.15 1.83
N THR A 742 -37.54 43.75 2.99
CA THR A 742 -38.16 44.05 4.29
C THR A 742 -38.21 45.57 4.51
N PRO A 743 -39.35 46.14 4.89
CA PRO A 743 -39.44 47.57 5.16
C PRO A 743 -38.54 48.01 6.33
N VAL A 744 -37.73 49.06 6.14
CA VAL A 744 -36.82 49.58 7.17
C VAL A 744 -37.18 51.01 7.52
N GLN A 745 -37.47 51.25 8.80
CA GLN A 745 -37.76 52.59 9.31
C GLN A 745 -36.53 53.50 9.21
N VAL A 746 -36.67 54.66 8.57
CA VAL A 746 -35.58 55.60 8.32
C VAL A 746 -35.17 56.29 9.63
N SER A 747 -34.08 55.81 10.22
CA SER A 747 -33.35 56.43 11.32
C SER A 747 -31.86 56.13 11.15
N PHE A 748 -30.99 56.92 11.78
CA PHE A 748 -29.54 56.70 11.70
C PHE A 748 -29.15 55.26 12.10
N LEU A 749 -29.69 54.77 13.21
CA LEU A 749 -29.35 53.45 13.74
C LEU A 749 -29.87 52.32 12.83
N ASN A 750 -31.13 52.41 12.38
CA ASN A 750 -31.74 51.35 11.57
C ASN A 750 -31.09 51.24 10.18
N ILE A 751 -30.79 52.37 9.53
CA ILE A 751 -30.11 52.37 8.22
C ILE A 751 -28.69 51.82 8.37
N ARG A 752 -27.98 52.16 9.46
CA ARG A 752 -26.64 51.63 9.74
C ARG A 752 -26.67 50.11 9.95
N THR A 753 -27.61 49.60 10.75
CA THR A 753 -27.77 48.15 10.98
C THR A 753 -28.15 47.43 9.69
N PHE A 754 -29.08 47.99 8.91
CA PHE A 754 -29.47 47.43 7.62
C PHE A 754 -28.30 47.30 6.64
N LEU A 755 -27.46 48.34 6.53
CA LEU A 755 -26.25 48.31 5.70
C LEU A 755 -25.28 47.23 6.15
N GLN A 756 -25.09 47.06 7.46
CA GLN A 756 -24.24 46.01 8.02
C GLN A 756 -24.78 44.61 7.70
N ASP A 757 -26.09 44.39 7.86
CA ASP A 757 -26.75 43.12 7.56
C ASP A 757 -26.62 42.76 6.07
N VAL A 758 -26.85 43.72 5.16
CA VAL A 758 -26.71 43.49 3.70
C VAL A 758 -25.25 43.21 3.31
N GLU A 759 -24.28 43.91 3.89
CA GLU A 759 -22.86 43.67 3.64
C GLU A 759 -22.42 42.28 4.16
N GLN A 760 -22.85 41.91 5.37
CA GLN A 760 -22.45 40.67 6.03
C GLN A 760 -23.17 39.42 5.50
N ASP A 761 -24.50 39.47 5.34
CA ASP A 761 -25.29 38.31 4.97
C ASP A 761 -25.44 38.11 3.48
N ILE A 762 -25.27 39.16 2.66
CA ILE A 762 -25.38 39.04 1.21
C ILE A 762 -24.01 39.13 0.55
N ARG A 763 -23.29 40.24 0.74
CA ARG A 763 -22.05 40.50 -0.01
C ARG A 763 -20.90 39.56 0.37
N HIS A 764 -20.63 39.37 1.66
CA HIS A 764 -19.56 38.45 2.10
C HIS A 764 -19.85 36.98 1.76
N LYS A 765 -21.12 36.57 1.78
CA LYS A 765 -21.54 35.20 1.46
C LYS A 765 -21.68 34.92 -0.05
N ALA A 766 -21.67 35.93 -0.91
CA ALA A 766 -21.86 35.77 -2.36
C ALA A 766 -20.80 34.88 -3.02
N ALA A 767 -19.51 35.06 -2.72
CA ALA A 767 -18.43 34.27 -3.32
C ALA A 767 -18.48 32.77 -2.92
N PRO A 768 -18.68 32.41 -1.63
CA PRO A 768 -18.95 31.03 -1.23
C PRO A 768 -20.15 30.41 -1.95
N MET A 769 -21.25 31.15 -2.11
CA MET A 769 -22.45 30.65 -2.79
C MET A 769 -22.24 30.47 -4.31
N GLU A 770 -21.47 31.33 -4.97
CA GLU A 770 -21.04 31.11 -6.36
C GLU A 770 -20.16 29.85 -6.52
N ALA A 771 -19.28 29.57 -5.55
CA ALA A 771 -18.48 28.34 -5.54
C ALA A 771 -19.38 27.11 -5.32
N GLN A 772 -20.36 27.20 -4.43
CA GLN A 772 -21.33 26.13 -4.18
C GLN A 772 -22.22 25.86 -5.39
N TYR A 773 -22.65 26.89 -6.12
CA TYR A 773 -23.35 26.75 -7.41
C TYR A 773 -22.49 26.02 -8.46
N LYS A 774 -21.21 26.37 -8.59
CA LYS A 774 -20.29 25.66 -9.50
C LYS A 774 -20.09 24.20 -9.10
N SER A 775 -20.05 23.90 -7.79
CA SER A 775 -19.97 22.53 -7.28
C SER A 775 -21.23 21.73 -7.62
N ALA A 776 -22.41 22.30 -7.36
CA ALA A 776 -23.70 21.70 -7.72
C ALA A 776 -23.79 21.42 -9.24
N THR A 777 -23.28 22.34 -10.07
CA THR A 777 -23.21 22.17 -11.52
C THR A 777 -22.40 20.94 -11.94
N ARG A 778 -21.23 20.72 -11.32
CA ARG A 778 -20.39 19.55 -11.63
C ARG A 778 -21.06 18.25 -11.20
N LYS A 779 -21.72 18.23 -10.03
CA LYS A 779 -22.48 17.07 -9.56
C LYS A 779 -23.65 16.73 -10.49
N ALA A 780 -24.39 17.75 -10.94
CA ALA A 780 -25.47 17.59 -11.93
C ALA A 780 -24.96 17.00 -13.25
N GLN A 781 -23.82 17.50 -13.76
CA GLN A 781 -23.20 16.98 -14.98
C GLN A 781 -22.78 15.50 -14.85
N GLN A 782 -22.33 15.07 -13.68
CA GLN A 782 -21.99 13.67 -13.42
C GLN A 782 -23.24 12.77 -13.40
N LEU A 783 -24.35 13.26 -12.86
CA LEU A 783 -25.63 12.54 -12.79
C LEU A 783 -26.30 12.33 -14.16
N THR A 784 -26.01 13.18 -15.15
CA THR A 784 -26.64 13.13 -16.50
C THR A 784 -26.54 11.79 -17.22
N LYS A 785 -25.55 10.95 -16.90
CA LYS A 785 -25.35 9.65 -17.58
C LYS A 785 -26.28 8.54 -17.06
N ASP A 786 -26.72 8.67 -15.82
CA ASP A 786 -27.38 7.61 -15.05
C ASP A 786 -28.79 8.04 -14.57
N THR A 787 -29.30 9.16 -15.09
CA THR A 787 -30.56 9.81 -14.68
C THR A 787 -31.54 9.90 -15.86
N PRO A 788 -32.86 9.70 -15.69
CA PRO A 788 -33.85 9.86 -16.75
C PRO A 788 -33.83 11.26 -17.38
N GLN A 789 -34.14 11.36 -18.68
CA GLN A 789 -34.11 12.62 -19.43
C GLN A 789 -35.03 13.71 -18.82
N GLU A 790 -36.14 13.30 -18.22
CA GLU A 790 -37.10 14.20 -17.57
C GLU A 790 -36.53 14.85 -16.30
N GLU A 791 -35.87 14.08 -15.45
CA GLU A 791 -35.16 14.58 -14.26
C GLU A 791 -33.97 15.48 -14.66
N ILE A 792 -33.24 15.14 -15.73
CA ILE A 792 -32.15 15.97 -16.26
C ILE A 792 -32.67 17.36 -16.65
N ASN A 793 -33.82 17.43 -17.33
CA ASN A 793 -34.43 18.70 -17.71
C ASN A 793 -34.80 19.53 -16.47
N GLN A 794 -35.43 18.90 -15.47
CA GLN A 794 -35.78 19.57 -14.21
C GLN A 794 -34.54 20.11 -13.46
N MET A 795 -33.45 19.35 -13.44
CA MET A 795 -32.19 19.78 -12.82
C MET A 795 -31.58 21.00 -13.53
N LEU A 796 -31.62 21.01 -14.86
CA LEU A 796 -31.12 22.13 -15.67
C LEU A 796 -31.97 23.38 -15.50
N ASP A 797 -33.30 23.24 -15.45
CA ASP A 797 -34.23 24.34 -15.23
C ASP A 797 -34.03 24.96 -13.83
N ALA A 798 -33.94 24.12 -12.79
CA ALA A 798 -33.70 24.56 -11.42
C ALA A 798 -32.36 25.30 -11.28
N MET A 799 -31.31 24.81 -11.94
CA MET A 799 -30.01 25.48 -11.95
C MET A 799 -30.03 26.82 -12.70
N THR A 800 -30.74 26.88 -13.83
CA THR A 800 -30.87 28.10 -14.62
C THR A 800 -31.61 29.18 -13.82
N ALA A 801 -32.72 28.81 -13.18
CA ALA A 801 -33.48 29.70 -12.30
C ALA A 801 -32.64 30.20 -11.12
N LEU A 802 -31.90 29.31 -10.44
CA LEU A 802 -31.03 29.69 -9.33
C LEU A 802 -29.89 30.64 -9.75
N LYS A 803 -29.30 30.41 -10.92
CA LYS A 803 -28.25 31.28 -11.46
C LYS A 803 -28.79 32.69 -11.69
N GLU A 804 -29.98 32.78 -12.29
CA GLU A 804 -30.64 34.07 -12.54
C GLU A 804 -30.96 34.79 -11.23
N GLN A 805 -31.52 34.10 -10.24
CA GLN A 805 -31.82 34.66 -8.92
C GLN A 805 -30.57 35.14 -8.17
N LEU A 806 -29.49 34.37 -8.17
CA LEU A 806 -28.20 34.78 -7.57
C LEU A 806 -27.64 36.03 -8.25
N CYS A 807 -27.74 36.12 -9.58
CA CYS A 807 -27.35 37.32 -10.32
C CYS A 807 -28.22 38.53 -9.93
N GLN A 808 -29.54 38.36 -9.83
CA GLN A 808 -30.46 39.43 -9.42
C GLN A 808 -30.17 39.93 -7.99
N VAL A 809 -29.93 39.03 -7.03
CA VAL A 809 -29.54 39.39 -5.65
C VAL A 809 -28.27 40.23 -5.65
N ARG A 810 -27.25 39.82 -6.41
CA ARG A 810 -25.97 40.54 -6.53
C ARG A 810 -26.14 41.91 -7.20
N GLU A 811 -26.89 41.97 -8.29
CA GLU A 811 -27.13 43.22 -9.05
C GLU A 811 -27.94 44.22 -8.24
N ARG A 812 -28.88 43.77 -7.40
CA ARG A 812 -29.74 44.65 -6.60
C ARG A 812 -29.09 45.13 -5.31
N SER A 813 -28.27 44.30 -4.67
CA SER A 813 -27.61 44.63 -3.38
C SER A 813 -26.56 45.74 -3.51
N VAL A 814 -25.78 45.77 -4.59
CA VAL A 814 -24.67 46.74 -4.74
C VAL A 814 -25.15 48.20 -4.87
N PRO A 815 -26.12 48.54 -5.76
CA PRO A 815 -26.66 49.90 -5.84
C PRO A 815 -27.39 50.29 -4.55
N LEU A 816 -28.15 49.36 -3.95
CA LEU A 816 -28.89 49.60 -2.71
C LEU A 816 -27.97 49.96 -1.55
N LEU A 817 -26.85 49.24 -1.35
CA LEU A 817 -25.83 49.58 -0.36
C LEU A 817 -25.26 50.99 -0.60
N LYS A 818 -24.93 51.32 -1.85
CA LYS A 818 -24.37 52.64 -2.19
C LYS A 818 -25.36 53.78 -1.92
N GLU A 819 -26.61 53.62 -2.33
CA GLU A 819 -27.64 54.65 -2.16
C GLU A 819 -28.05 54.81 -0.70
N ALA A 820 -28.22 53.72 0.06
CA ALA A 820 -28.55 53.78 1.48
C ALA A 820 -27.42 54.40 2.33
N GLN A 821 -26.15 54.17 1.95
CA GLN A 821 -24.99 54.79 2.61
C GLN A 821 -25.03 56.32 2.57
N VAL A 822 -25.55 56.92 1.49
CA VAL A 822 -25.67 58.39 1.34
C VAL A 822 -26.59 59.00 2.40
N LEU A 823 -27.53 58.23 2.96
CA LEU A 823 -28.46 58.70 3.98
C LEU A 823 -27.84 58.87 5.36
N LEU A 824 -26.71 58.20 5.66
CA LEU A 824 -26.14 58.18 7.00
C LEU A 824 -25.69 59.56 7.48
N ALA A 825 -24.95 60.32 6.66
CA ALA A 825 -24.42 61.62 7.08
C ALA A 825 -25.53 62.66 7.34
N PRO A 826 -26.56 62.82 6.47
CA PRO A 826 -27.71 63.67 6.78
C PRO A 826 -28.50 63.23 8.03
N LEU A 827 -28.66 61.92 8.24
CA LEU A 827 -29.36 61.37 9.41
C LEU A 827 -28.59 61.63 10.71
N GLU A 828 -27.27 61.44 10.71
CA GLU A 828 -26.40 61.68 11.86
C GLU A 828 -26.41 63.17 12.26
N GLU A 829 -26.25 64.07 11.28
CA GLU A 829 -26.29 65.51 11.54
C GLU A 829 -27.67 65.95 12.03
N MET A 830 -28.74 65.32 11.55
CA MET A 830 -30.09 65.58 12.04
C MET A 830 -30.27 65.16 13.50
N GLU A 831 -29.85 63.95 13.91
CA GLU A 831 -29.92 63.52 15.32
C GLU A 831 -29.13 64.44 16.28
N LYS A 832 -27.96 64.91 15.84
CA LYS A 832 -27.16 65.90 16.60
C LYS A 832 -27.91 67.21 16.82
N ASN A 833 -28.57 67.73 15.77
CA ASN A 833 -29.32 68.99 15.87
C ASN A 833 -30.65 68.81 16.61
N ILE A 834 -31.30 67.64 16.53
CA ILE A 834 -32.49 67.33 17.36
C ILE A 834 -32.14 67.40 18.85
N THR A 835 -30.99 66.84 19.23
CA THR A 835 -30.50 66.90 20.61
C THR A 835 -30.25 68.35 21.04
N GLY A 836 -29.59 69.15 20.19
CA GLY A 836 -29.37 70.58 20.44
C GLY A 836 -30.65 71.42 20.53
N PHE A 837 -31.66 71.09 19.72
CA PHE A 837 -32.97 71.75 19.73
C PHE A 837 -33.68 71.57 21.07
N TYR A 838 -33.78 70.34 21.57
CA TYR A 838 -34.45 70.07 22.85
C TYR A 838 -33.74 70.73 24.04
N GLN A 839 -32.40 70.78 24.04
CA GLN A 839 -31.64 71.49 25.08
C GLN A 839 -31.90 73.00 25.10
N ALA A 840 -32.06 73.63 23.93
CA ALA A 840 -32.37 75.06 23.84
C ALA A 840 -33.83 75.34 24.21
N LEU A 841 -34.76 74.46 23.83
CA LEU A 841 -36.18 74.55 24.16
C LEU A 841 -36.41 74.47 25.68
N GLU A 842 -35.74 73.54 26.36
CA GLU A 842 -35.82 73.40 27.83
C GLU A 842 -35.36 74.68 28.53
N LYS A 843 -34.23 75.26 28.09
CA LYS A 843 -33.70 76.51 28.66
C LYS A 843 -34.64 77.70 28.44
N ALA A 844 -35.28 77.80 27.28
CA ALA A 844 -36.27 78.85 27.01
C ALA A 844 -37.51 78.72 27.92
N SER A 845 -38.02 77.49 28.08
CA SER A 845 -39.20 77.18 28.89
C SER A 845 -39.00 77.53 30.37
N ARG A 846 -37.77 77.38 30.90
CA ARG A 846 -37.45 77.79 32.29
C ARG A 846 -37.57 79.30 32.50
N ILE A 847 -37.31 80.12 31.48
CA ILE A 847 -37.38 81.59 31.60
C ILE A 847 -38.83 82.08 31.48
N THR A 848 -39.63 81.52 30.57
CA THR A 848 -41.06 81.90 30.42
C THR A 848 -41.90 81.52 31.65
N ALA A 849 -41.47 80.53 32.44
CA ALA A 849 -42.16 80.13 33.67
C ALA A 849 -41.99 81.10 34.87
N ALA A 850 -41.03 82.02 34.84
CA ALA A 850 -40.79 82.97 35.96
C ALA A 850 -41.71 84.21 35.88
N ARG A 851 -42.45 84.52 36.96
CA ARG A 851 -43.55 85.52 36.95
C ARG A 851 -43.22 86.99 37.27
N GLU A 852 -42.05 87.35 37.80
CA GLU A 852 -41.65 88.76 37.96
C GLU A 852 -40.14 89.03 37.75
N PRO A 853 -39.74 90.16 37.14
CA PRO A 853 -38.38 90.69 37.20
C PRO A 853 -38.22 91.69 38.36
N GLU A 854 -37.35 91.39 39.34
CA GLU A 854 -37.12 92.21 40.56
C GLU A 854 -36.46 93.58 40.30
N ALA A 855 -36.11 93.92 39.05
CA ALA A 855 -35.65 95.26 38.66
C ALA A 855 -35.75 95.47 37.14
N ALA A 856 -35.87 96.73 36.68
CA ALA A 856 -35.94 97.10 35.26
C ALA A 856 -34.72 96.64 34.42
N GLY A 857 -33.56 96.35 35.06
CA GLY A 857 -32.38 95.80 34.40
C GLY A 857 -32.47 94.30 34.08
N ASP A 858 -33.22 93.53 34.87
CA ASP A 858 -33.31 92.07 34.79
C ASP A 858 -34.24 91.60 33.65
N PHE A 859 -35.27 92.39 33.33
CA PHE A 859 -36.18 92.14 32.21
C PHE A 859 -35.47 92.17 30.85
N LYS A 860 -34.57 93.13 30.64
CA LYS A 860 -33.86 93.31 29.36
C LYS A 860 -32.89 92.15 29.08
N GLN A 861 -32.23 91.64 30.13
CA GLN A 861 -31.34 90.48 30.03
C GLN A 861 -32.12 89.19 29.74
N LYS A 862 -33.18 88.89 30.50
CA LYS A 862 -34.03 87.71 30.28
C LYS A 862 -34.69 87.71 28.90
N CYS A 863 -35.11 88.89 28.39
CA CYS A 863 -35.57 89.04 27.02
C CYS A 863 -34.50 88.69 25.97
N GLN A 864 -33.24 89.07 26.22
CA GLN A 864 -32.13 88.81 25.30
C GLN A 864 -31.73 87.32 25.28
N GLU A 865 -31.76 86.66 26.44
CA GLU A 865 -31.51 85.22 26.57
C GLU A 865 -32.61 84.39 25.88
N LEU A 866 -33.89 84.74 26.07
CA LEU A 866 -35.01 84.12 25.34
C LEU A 866 -34.86 84.26 23.83
N VAL A 867 -34.47 85.44 23.33
CA VAL A 867 -34.19 85.65 21.89
C VAL A 867 -33.03 84.76 21.42
N THR A 868 -32.00 84.59 22.25
CA THR A 868 -30.84 83.74 21.93
C THR A 868 -31.24 82.26 21.85
N TYR A 869 -32.02 81.74 22.80
CA TYR A 869 -32.51 80.36 22.77
C TYR A 869 -33.51 80.12 21.64
N GLN A 870 -34.38 81.10 21.35
CA GLN A 870 -35.29 81.07 20.21
C GLN A 870 -34.53 81.02 18.88
N GLN A 871 -33.45 81.80 18.74
CA GLN A 871 -32.56 81.75 17.57
C GLN A 871 -31.81 80.41 17.47
N SER A 872 -31.36 79.86 18.60
CA SER A 872 -30.71 78.55 18.66
C SER A 872 -31.64 77.42 18.22
N CYS A 873 -32.89 77.38 18.72
CA CYS A 873 -33.91 76.44 18.28
C CYS A 873 -34.19 76.58 16.78
N LYS A 874 -34.34 77.82 16.28
CA LYS A 874 -34.56 78.09 14.85
C LYS A 874 -33.39 77.62 13.98
N LYS A 875 -32.14 77.80 14.45
CA LYS A 875 -30.94 77.32 13.75
C LYS A 875 -30.91 75.79 13.69
N CYS A 876 -31.16 75.11 14.81
CA CYS A 876 -31.22 73.65 14.85
C CYS A 876 -32.33 73.12 13.94
N LEU A 877 -33.54 73.71 14.00
CA LEU A 877 -34.68 73.32 13.17
C LEU A 877 -34.40 73.53 11.68
N SER A 878 -33.73 74.62 11.29
CA SER A 878 -33.34 74.86 9.89
C SER A 878 -32.39 73.79 9.35
N VAL A 879 -31.47 73.27 10.18
CA VAL A 879 -30.57 72.18 9.78
C VAL A 879 -31.34 70.86 9.69
N ILE A 880 -32.26 70.61 10.64
CA ILE A 880 -33.13 69.42 10.63
C ILE A 880 -34.02 69.41 9.38
N ASP A 881 -34.70 70.51 9.06
CA ASP A 881 -35.55 70.63 7.87
C ASP A 881 -34.75 70.47 6.58
N LYS A 882 -33.56 71.08 6.51
CA LYS A 882 -32.67 70.94 5.35
C LYS A 882 -32.25 69.49 5.15
N ASN A 883 -31.80 68.80 6.20
CA ASN A 883 -31.37 67.41 6.11
C ASN A 883 -32.56 66.47 5.84
N HIS A 884 -33.74 66.74 6.41
CA HIS A 884 -34.97 66.02 6.10
C HIS A 884 -35.33 66.14 4.61
N GLN A 885 -35.25 67.33 4.02
CA GLN A 885 -35.46 67.53 2.58
C GLN A 885 -34.41 66.83 1.71
N ILE A 886 -33.14 66.80 2.14
CA ILE A 886 -32.08 66.06 1.45
C ILE A 886 -32.40 64.56 1.46
N ILE A 887 -32.76 64.01 2.62
CA ILE A 887 -33.15 62.59 2.78
C ILE A 887 -34.37 62.28 1.91
N GLN A 888 -35.41 63.12 1.96
CA GLN A 888 -36.63 62.93 1.17
C GLN A 888 -36.31 62.95 -0.34
N ARG A 889 -35.47 63.89 -0.81
CA ARG A 889 -35.05 63.97 -2.22
C ARG A 889 -34.28 62.75 -2.69
N VAL A 890 -33.38 62.22 -1.86
CA VAL A 890 -32.63 60.98 -2.17
C VAL A 890 -33.60 59.80 -2.26
N LEU A 891 -34.58 59.71 -1.36
CA LEU A 891 -35.57 58.62 -1.36
C LEU A 891 -36.53 58.71 -2.55
N ASP A 892 -37.04 59.90 -2.86
CA ASP A 892 -37.99 60.12 -3.97
C ASP A 892 -37.34 59.88 -5.34
N SER A 893 -36.05 60.16 -5.48
CA SER A 893 -35.30 59.93 -6.73
C SER A 893 -34.80 58.48 -6.87
N SER A 894 -34.75 57.72 -5.78
CA SER A 894 -34.25 56.35 -5.77
C SER A 894 -35.31 55.34 -6.19
N LYS A 895 -34.94 54.44 -7.11
CA LYS A 895 -35.75 53.25 -7.43
C LYS A 895 -35.41 52.05 -6.55
N THR A 896 -34.30 52.09 -5.83
CA THR A 896 -33.73 50.96 -5.07
C THR A 896 -34.10 51.02 -3.58
N LEU A 897 -34.32 52.21 -3.02
CA LEU A 897 -34.61 52.44 -1.60
C LEU A 897 -36.11 52.45 -1.25
N ARG A 898 -36.98 51.93 -2.11
CA ARG A 898 -38.45 51.99 -1.94
C ARG A 898 -39.00 51.30 -0.68
N HIS A 899 -38.24 50.39 -0.10
CA HIS A 899 -38.60 49.68 1.12
C HIS A 899 -38.28 50.50 2.38
N LEU A 900 -37.61 51.65 2.26
CA LEU A 900 -37.34 52.52 3.39
C LEU A 900 -38.59 53.35 3.75
N ASP A 901 -39.02 53.29 5.01
CA ASP A 901 -40.21 53.99 5.51
C ASP A 901 -39.84 55.28 6.24
N THR A 902 -40.33 56.42 5.75
CA THR A 902 -40.08 57.76 6.29
C THR A 902 -41.13 58.25 7.27
N SER A 903 -42.21 57.52 7.48
CA SER A 903 -43.38 57.97 8.25
C SER A 903 -43.02 58.43 9.67
N LEU A 904 -42.19 57.66 10.37
CA LEU A 904 -41.75 58.01 11.72
C LEU A 904 -40.85 59.24 11.74
N LEU A 905 -39.96 59.37 10.75
CA LEU A 905 -39.07 60.52 10.62
C LEU A 905 -39.87 61.80 10.33
N GLN A 906 -40.84 61.74 9.41
CA GLN A 906 -41.73 62.85 9.09
C GLN A 906 -42.53 63.30 10.31
N LYS A 907 -43.07 62.35 11.07
CA LYS A 907 -43.79 62.65 12.32
C LYS A 907 -42.88 63.38 13.33
N ARG A 908 -41.65 62.91 13.51
CA ARG A 908 -40.68 63.51 14.45
C ARG A 908 -40.28 64.93 14.04
N VAL A 909 -40.11 65.20 12.74
CA VAL A 909 -39.84 66.56 12.23
C VAL A 909 -41.03 67.48 12.46
N ALA A 910 -42.27 67.01 12.21
CA ALA A 910 -43.48 67.79 12.47
C ALA A 910 -43.65 68.14 13.96
N GLU A 911 -43.35 67.21 14.87
CA GLU A 911 -43.36 67.46 16.33
C GLU A 911 -42.36 68.54 16.75
N LEU A 912 -41.16 68.55 16.16
CA LEU A 912 -40.13 69.57 16.43
C LEU A 912 -40.55 70.95 15.90
N GLN A 913 -41.15 71.01 14.71
CA GLN A 913 -41.70 72.24 14.14
C GLN A 913 -42.83 72.81 15.02
N ALA A 914 -43.76 71.96 15.47
CA ALA A 914 -44.84 72.35 16.36
C ALA A 914 -44.30 72.86 17.72
N SER A 915 -43.31 72.18 18.29
CA SER A 915 -42.66 72.58 19.54
C SER A 915 -41.97 73.95 19.42
N SER A 916 -41.33 74.24 18.28
CA SER A 916 -40.74 75.55 18.03
C SER A 916 -41.80 76.64 17.93
N GLN A 917 -42.94 76.39 17.28
CA GLN A 917 -44.02 77.36 17.17
C GLN A 917 -44.67 77.67 18.53
N ALA A 918 -44.87 76.64 19.35
CA ALA A 918 -45.39 76.79 20.72
C ALA A 918 -44.48 77.68 21.57
N MET A 919 -43.16 77.45 21.57
CA MET A 919 -42.20 78.27 22.32
C MET A 919 -42.16 79.74 21.85
N ILE A 920 -42.27 79.99 20.53
CA ILE A 920 -42.34 81.37 20.01
C ILE A 920 -43.59 82.07 20.54
N LYS A 921 -44.74 81.39 20.51
CA LYS A 921 -46.01 81.93 21.00
C LYS A 921 -45.92 82.27 22.49
N GLU A 922 -45.46 81.34 23.31
CA GLU A 922 -45.31 81.52 24.77
C GLU A 922 -44.35 82.68 25.09
N THR A 923 -43.22 82.79 24.39
CA THR A 923 -42.26 83.89 24.54
C THR A 923 -42.88 85.25 24.19
N THR A 924 -43.73 85.31 23.15
CA THR A 924 -44.39 86.57 22.74
C THR A 924 -45.51 87.00 23.68
N GLU A 925 -46.25 86.06 24.26
CA GLU A 925 -47.31 86.34 25.23
C GLU A 925 -46.71 86.85 26.55
N TRP A 926 -45.63 86.23 27.02
CA TRP A 926 -44.89 86.69 28.20
C TRP A 926 -44.39 88.14 28.05
N LYS A 927 -43.85 88.52 26.88
CA LYS A 927 -43.41 89.91 26.62
C LYS A 927 -44.56 90.93 26.66
N LYS A 928 -45.70 90.62 26.01
CA LYS A 928 -46.86 91.52 25.98
C LYS A 928 -47.46 91.77 27.36
N HIS A 929 -47.52 90.73 28.19
CA HIS A 929 -48.07 90.82 29.53
C HIS A 929 -47.26 91.78 30.42
N VAL A 930 -45.93 91.71 30.36
CA VAL A 930 -45.05 92.57 31.17
C VAL A 930 -45.08 94.03 30.70
N GLU A 931 -45.18 94.30 29.40
CA GLU A 931 -45.24 95.68 28.85
C GLU A 931 -46.57 96.39 29.16
N ALA A 932 -47.70 95.69 29.10
CA ALA A 932 -49.02 96.26 29.37
C ALA A 932 -49.15 96.79 30.80
N ASN A 933 -48.64 96.04 31.79
CA ASN A 933 -48.71 96.39 33.21
C ASN A 933 -47.96 97.70 33.53
N SER A 934 -46.83 97.95 32.86
CA SER A 934 -46.05 99.19 33.03
C SER A 934 -46.79 100.45 32.56
N SER A 935 -47.63 100.34 31.52
CA SER A 935 -48.31 101.49 30.89
C SER A 935 -49.50 102.03 31.69
N LEU A 936 -50.16 101.18 32.47
CA LEU A 936 -51.32 101.56 33.30
C LEU A 936 -50.89 102.36 34.52
N MET A 937 -49.80 101.95 35.20
CA MET A 937 -49.23 102.68 36.35
C MET A 937 -48.88 104.15 36.03
N LYS A 938 -48.44 104.44 34.81
CA LYS A 938 -48.07 105.80 34.41
C LYS A 938 -49.28 106.74 34.31
N ARG A 939 -50.42 106.26 33.79
CA ARG A 939 -51.63 107.09 33.57
C ARG A 939 -52.30 107.52 34.86
N PHE A 940 -52.29 106.66 35.88
CA PHE A 940 -52.80 106.99 37.21
C PHE A 940 -52.07 108.19 37.83
N GLU A 941 -50.73 108.17 37.82
CA GLU A 941 -49.91 109.20 38.46
C GLU A 941 -50.12 110.58 37.82
N GLU A 942 -50.24 110.65 36.49
CA GLU A 942 -50.47 111.90 35.74
C GLU A 942 -51.82 112.56 36.10
N SER A 943 -52.89 111.76 36.23
CA SER A 943 -54.23 112.27 36.54
C SER A 943 -54.39 112.78 37.98
N ARG A 944 -53.67 112.20 38.95
CA ARG A 944 -53.68 112.61 40.36
C ARG A 944 -53.13 114.03 40.52
N VAL A 945 -52.00 114.30 39.88
CA VAL A 945 -51.28 115.58 39.97
C VAL A 945 -52.14 116.75 39.47
N GLU A 946 -52.91 116.53 38.40
CA GLU A 946 -53.75 117.59 37.82
C GLU A 946 -54.94 117.97 38.72
N LEU A 947 -55.58 117.00 39.38
CA LEU A 947 -56.71 117.27 40.30
C LEU A 947 -56.27 118.07 41.54
N GLU A 948 -55.11 117.74 42.10
CA GLU A 948 -54.54 118.47 43.25
C GLU A 948 -54.25 119.93 42.94
N LYS A 949 -53.77 120.22 41.73
CA LYS A 949 -53.45 121.56 41.27
C LYS A 949 -54.69 122.46 41.21
N VAL A 950 -55.81 121.96 40.66
CA VAL A 950 -57.07 122.72 40.55
C VAL A 950 -57.66 123.04 41.93
N LEU A 951 -57.67 122.06 42.84
CA LEU A 951 -58.16 122.24 44.22
C LEU A 951 -57.38 123.32 44.99
N LYS A 952 -56.06 123.39 44.78
CA LYS A 952 -55.20 124.38 45.42
C LYS A 952 -55.49 125.80 44.93
N MET A 953 -55.67 125.98 43.62
CA MET A 953 -55.98 127.29 43.04
C MET A 953 -57.30 127.83 43.59
N ALA A 954 -58.33 127.00 43.67
CA ALA A 954 -59.66 127.43 44.10
C ALA A 954 -59.74 127.84 45.58
N ARG A 955 -59.02 127.16 46.48
CA ARG A 955 -58.92 127.58 47.89
C ARG A 955 -58.24 128.93 48.06
N THR A 956 -57.26 129.23 47.21
CA THR A 956 -56.51 130.49 47.28
C THR A 956 -57.42 131.69 46.96
N SER A 957 -58.29 131.56 45.96
CA SER A 957 -59.26 132.59 45.57
C SER A 957 -60.32 132.92 46.64
N MET A 958 -60.68 131.98 47.52
CA MET A 958 -61.66 132.26 48.59
C MET A 958 -61.13 133.17 49.72
N THR A 959 -59.82 133.43 49.76
CA THR A 959 -59.19 134.24 50.83
C THR A 959 -58.71 135.62 50.38
N GLU A 960 -58.98 136.00 49.13
CA GLU A 960 -58.55 137.26 48.52
C GLU A 960 -59.33 138.47 49.11
N ARG A 961 -58.65 139.57 49.49
CA ARG A 961 -59.23 140.82 50.05
C ARG A 961 -58.95 142.04 49.15
N GLY A 962 -59.86 143.00 49.05
CA GLY A 962 -59.78 144.11 48.10
C GLY A 962 -61.11 144.88 47.98
N ASN A 963 -61.28 145.67 46.92
CA ASN A 963 -62.56 146.35 46.64
C ASN A 963 -63.68 145.31 46.46
N PRO A 964 -64.76 145.34 47.27
CA PRO A 964 -65.82 144.34 47.22
C PRO A 964 -66.48 144.20 45.84
N GLU A 965 -66.59 145.30 45.08
CA GLU A 965 -67.27 145.31 43.78
C GLU A 965 -66.44 144.61 42.69
N ASP A 966 -65.10 144.77 42.73
CA ASP A 966 -64.16 144.13 41.80
C ASP A 966 -63.97 142.63 42.12
N LEU A 967 -63.87 142.29 43.42
CA LEU A 967 -63.71 140.91 43.86
C LEU A 967 -64.94 140.05 43.56
N LEU A 968 -66.14 140.60 43.75
CA LEU A 968 -67.38 139.89 43.42
C LEU A 968 -67.42 139.50 41.95
N LYS A 969 -67.01 140.40 41.05
CA LYS A 969 -66.97 140.13 39.60
C LYS A 969 -65.94 139.04 39.25
N LYS A 970 -64.71 139.16 39.77
CA LYS A 970 -63.61 138.22 39.51
C LYS A 970 -63.87 136.81 40.02
N HIS A 971 -64.36 136.68 41.25
CA HIS A 971 -64.61 135.36 41.84
C HIS A 971 -65.81 134.65 41.20
N THR A 972 -66.87 135.40 40.84
CA THR A 972 -68.02 134.82 40.13
C THR A 972 -67.59 134.18 38.81
N GLU A 973 -66.64 134.79 38.09
CA GLU A 973 -66.13 134.28 36.81
C GLU A 973 -65.24 133.03 36.99
N PHE A 974 -64.31 133.04 37.96
CA PHE A 974 -63.43 131.89 38.23
C PHE A 974 -64.18 130.64 38.71
N PHE A 975 -65.07 130.79 39.70
CA PHE A 975 -65.82 129.66 40.22
C PHE A 975 -66.91 129.17 39.23
N GLY A 976 -67.38 130.05 38.34
CA GLY A 976 -68.25 129.67 37.22
C GLY A 976 -67.57 128.77 36.18
N GLN A 977 -66.23 128.70 36.16
CA GLN A 977 -65.44 127.88 35.23
C GLN A 977 -64.92 126.56 35.82
N LEU A 978 -65.22 126.23 37.09
CA LEU A 978 -64.82 124.94 37.69
C LEU A 978 -65.61 123.77 37.07
N ASP A 979 -64.95 122.99 36.21
CA ASP A 979 -65.54 121.84 35.50
C ASP A 979 -65.32 120.51 36.27
N GLN A 980 -66.38 119.70 36.36
CA GLN A 980 -66.40 118.37 36.97
C GLN A 980 -65.51 117.34 36.23
N ARG A 981 -65.09 117.62 34.99
CA ARG A 981 -64.30 116.68 34.16
C ARG A 981 -62.95 116.25 34.75
N VAL A 982 -62.25 117.14 35.47
CA VAL A 982 -60.91 116.85 36.02
C VAL A 982 -60.97 115.76 37.09
N LEU A 983 -62.00 115.78 37.94
CA LEU A 983 -62.23 114.74 38.95
C LEU A 983 -62.57 113.39 38.32
N ASN A 984 -63.40 113.39 37.27
CA ASN A 984 -63.80 112.16 36.59
C ASN A 984 -62.61 111.45 35.90
N ALA A 985 -61.64 112.21 35.37
CA ALA A 985 -60.44 111.64 34.75
C ALA A 985 -59.55 110.90 35.77
N PHE A 986 -59.38 111.46 36.96
CA PHE A 986 -58.62 110.84 38.05
C PHE A 986 -59.30 109.56 38.57
N LEU A 987 -60.61 109.58 38.79
CA LEU A 987 -61.35 108.39 39.25
C LEU A 987 -61.28 107.24 38.24
N LYS A 988 -61.40 107.53 36.95
CA LYS A 988 -61.28 106.52 35.89
C LYS A 988 -59.90 105.86 35.86
N ALA A 989 -58.83 106.64 36.03
CA ALA A 989 -57.47 106.11 36.06
C ALA A 989 -57.20 105.23 37.30
N CYS A 990 -57.94 105.41 38.39
CA CYS A 990 -57.87 104.54 39.57
C CYS A 990 -58.61 103.21 39.36
N ASP A 991 -59.79 103.24 38.75
CA ASP A 991 -60.56 102.01 38.44
C ASP A 991 -59.76 101.10 37.51
N GLU A 992 -59.17 101.66 36.44
CA GLU A 992 -58.32 100.90 35.50
C GLU A 992 -57.07 100.29 36.15
N LEU A 993 -56.60 100.84 37.27
CA LEU A 993 -55.46 100.31 38.04
C LEU A 993 -55.87 99.25 39.06
N THR A 994 -57.10 99.33 39.57
CA THR A 994 -57.58 98.44 40.63
C THR A 994 -57.68 97.00 40.12
N ASP A 995 -58.13 96.80 38.88
CA ASP A 995 -58.29 95.45 38.29
C ASP A 995 -56.98 94.67 38.09
N ILE A 996 -55.83 95.35 38.08
CA ILE A 996 -54.51 94.75 37.82
C ILE A 996 -53.57 94.79 39.02
N LEU A 997 -53.87 95.60 40.04
CA LEU A 997 -53.04 95.71 41.23
C LEU A 997 -53.37 94.65 42.29
N PRO A 998 -52.35 94.11 42.98
CA PRO A 998 -52.56 93.22 44.11
C PRO A 998 -53.35 93.90 45.24
N GLU A 999 -54.14 93.11 46.01
CA GLU A 999 -55.00 93.62 47.11
C GLU A 999 -54.26 94.52 48.13
N GLN A 1000 -52.97 94.28 48.35
CA GLN A 1000 -52.14 95.09 49.26
C GLN A 1000 -51.95 96.53 48.79
N GLU A 1001 -51.87 96.78 47.48
CA GLU A 1001 -51.60 98.12 46.92
C GLU A 1001 -52.89 98.90 46.63
N GLN A 1002 -54.01 98.20 46.44
CA GLN A 1002 -55.34 98.78 46.26
C GLN A 1002 -55.79 99.63 47.47
N GLN A 1003 -55.37 99.30 48.69
CA GLN A 1003 -55.69 100.11 49.89
C GLN A 1003 -55.12 101.54 49.79
N SER A 1004 -53.86 101.68 49.37
CA SER A 1004 -53.22 103.00 49.25
C SER A 1004 -53.87 103.87 48.15
N LEU A 1005 -54.32 103.22 47.08
CA LEU A 1005 -55.03 103.84 45.97
C LEU A 1005 -56.39 104.40 46.43
N GLN A 1006 -57.17 103.62 47.20
CA GLN A 1006 -58.48 104.03 47.71
C GLN A 1006 -58.40 105.20 48.72
N GLU A 1007 -57.38 105.26 49.57
CA GLU A 1007 -57.18 106.38 50.50
C GLU A 1007 -56.92 107.70 49.75
N THR A 1008 -56.08 107.63 48.72
CA THR A 1008 -55.75 108.78 47.86
C THR A 1008 -57.01 109.32 47.17
N VAL A 1009 -57.85 108.41 46.65
CA VAL A 1009 -59.15 108.76 46.03
C VAL A 1009 -60.08 109.47 47.01
N ARG A 1010 -60.28 108.91 48.21
CA ARG A 1010 -61.18 109.50 49.23
C ARG A 1010 -60.73 110.91 49.63
N LYS A 1011 -59.42 111.12 49.81
CA LYS A 1011 -58.86 112.40 50.26
C LYS A 1011 -59.13 113.53 49.26
N LEU A 1012 -58.82 113.34 47.98
CA LEU A 1012 -58.95 114.38 46.96
C LEU A 1012 -60.41 114.65 46.59
N HIS A 1013 -61.23 113.61 46.53
CA HIS A 1013 -62.66 113.75 46.25
C HIS A 1013 -63.39 114.54 47.34
N LYS A 1014 -63.04 114.35 48.63
CA LYS A 1014 -63.61 115.12 49.74
C LYS A 1014 -63.29 116.62 49.62
N GLN A 1015 -62.04 116.97 49.31
CA GLN A 1015 -61.61 118.37 49.19
C GLN A 1015 -62.34 119.13 48.09
N TRP A 1016 -62.69 118.45 46.99
CA TRP A 1016 -63.52 119.01 45.91
C TRP A 1016 -64.93 119.33 46.38
N LYS A 1017 -65.53 118.45 47.18
CA LYS A 1017 -66.90 118.62 47.68
C LYS A 1017 -67.01 119.77 48.69
N ASP A 1018 -66.04 119.90 49.59
CA ASP A 1018 -66.00 120.98 50.59
C ASP A 1018 -65.92 122.36 49.91
N LEU A 1019 -65.05 122.48 48.90
CA LEU A 1019 -64.90 123.71 48.10
C LEU A 1019 -66.24 124.12 47.43
N GLN A 1020 -67.00 123.17 46.90
CA GLN A 1020 -68.25 123.45 46.18
C GLN A 1020 -69.36 124.01 47.10
N ALA A 1021 -69.30 123.72 48.40
CA ALA A 1021 -70.28 124.18 49.38
C ALA A 1021 -70.01 125.59 49.91
N GLU A 1022 -68.75 126.01 50.03
CA GLU A 1022 -68.36 127.31 50.63
C GLU A 1022 -68.48 128.49 49.64
N VAL A 1023 -68.29 128.23 48.34
CA VAL A 1023 -68.26 129.26 47.28
C VAL A 1023 -69.51 130.14 47.19
N PRO A 1024 -70.76 129.64 47.27
CA PRO A 1024 -71.95 130.49 47.16
C PRO A 1024 -72.10 131.48 48.32
N TYR A 1025 -71.70 131.07 49.54
CA TYR A 1025 -71.73 131.94 50.72
C TYR A 1025 -70.68 133.05 50.61
N HIS A 1026 -69.47 132.71 50.12
CA HIS A 1026 -68.40 133.68 49.88
C HIS A 1026 -68.83 134.80 48.91
N LEU A 1027 -69.50 134.43 47.82
CA LEU A 1027 -70.01 135.42 46.84
C LEU A 1027 -71.15 136.28 47.39
N LEU A 1028 -72.02 135.73 48.24
CA LEU A 1028 -73.13 136.47 48.85
C LEU A 1028 -72.62 137.53 49.85
N GLN A 1029 -71.57 137.20 50.61
CA GLN A 1029 -70.98 138.08 51.62
C GLN A 1029 -70.35 139.33 50.99
N LEU A 1030 -69.60 139.15 49.89
CA LEU A 1030 -69.05 140.26 49.09
C LEU A 1030 -70.15 141.20 48.54
N LYS A 1031 -71.34 140.66 48.21
CA LYS A 1031 -72.46 141.45 47.67
C LYS A 1031 -73.13 142.34 48.73
N VAL A 1032 -73.18 141.89 49.99
CA VAL A 1032 -73.73 142.69 51.11
C VAL A 1032 -72.80 143.86 51.46
N GLU A 1033 -71.49 143.67 51.40
CA GLU A 1033 -70.50 144.72 51.68
C GLU A 1033 -70.56 145.89 50.69
N VAL A 1034 -70.86 145.63 49.41
CA VAL A 1034 -71.05 146.66 48.38
C VAL A 1034 -72.22 147.59 48.72
N GLU A 1035 -73.38 147.04 49.10
CA GLU A 1035 -74.58 147.83 49.37
C GLU A 1035 -74.51 148.64 50.68
N HIS A 1036 -73.82 148.11 51.71
CA HIS A 1036 -73.55 148.84 52.94
C HIS A 1036 -72.73 150.13 52.69
N GLY A 1037 -71.78 150.08 51.76
CA GLY A 1037 -70.98 151.25 51.36
C GLY A 1037 -71.79 152.38 50.74
N ARG A 1038 -72.81 152.06 49.93
CA ARG A 1038 -73.69 153.08 49.31
C ARG A 1038 -74.56 153.80 50.32
N LEU A 1039 -75.11 153.09 51.29
CA LEU A 1039 -76.01 153.66 52.31
C LEU A 1039 -75.30 154.70 53.20
N MET A 1040 -74.05 154.43 53.59
CA MET A 1040 -73.27 155.34 54.43
C MET A 1040 -72.89 156.66 53.73
N GLY A 1041 -72.73 156.63 52.40
CA GLY A 1041 -72.46 157.83 51.59
C GLY A 1041 -73.61 158.84 51.62
N SER A 1042 -74.85 158.37 51.44
CA SER A 1042 -76.04 159.24 51.45
C SER A 1042 -76.31 159.88 52.80
N LEU A 1043 -75.95 159.23 53.92
CA LEU A 1043 -76.18 159.75 55.27
C LEU A 1043 -75.32 160.98 55.60
N GLN A 1044 -74.11 161.07 55.01
CA GLN A 1044 -73.18 162.18 55.22
C GLN A 1044 -73.61 163.45 54.47
N GLU A 1045 -74.21 163.33 53.29
CA GLU A 1045 -74.71 164.47 52.51
C GLU A 1045 -75.84 165.21 53.25
N CYS A 1046 -76.76 164.47 53.88
CA CYS A 1046 -77.85 165.08 54.67
C CYS A 1046 -77.33 165.89 55.89
N GLN A 1047 -76.23 165.48 56.51
CA GLN A 1047 -75.66 166.18 57.67
C GLN A 1047 -74.95 167.49 57.28
N ALA A 1048 -74.27 167.52 56.13
CA ALA A 1048 -73.59 168.70 55.63
C ALA A 1048 -74.56 169.85 55.32
N GLU A 1049 -75.75 169.50 54.83
CA GLU A 1049 -76.76 170.46 54.42
C GLU A 1049 -77.45 171.16 55.60
N LEU A 1050 -77.73 170.40 56.66
CA LEU A 1050 -78.29 170.90 57.93
C LEU A 1050 -77.39 171.97 58.59
N ALA A 1051 -76.07 171.78 58.48
CA ALA A 1051 -75.08 172.71 59.04
C ALA A 1051 -74.98 174.02 58.24
N ARG A 1052 -75.34 173.99 56.95
CA ARG A 1052 -75.33 175.17 56.08
C ARG A 1052 -76.52 176.08 56.37
N GLU A 1053 -77.71 175.51 56.57
CA GLU A 1053 -78.94 176.27 56.86
C GLU A 1053 -78.87 177.06 58.17
N ASN A 1054 -78.25 176.50 59.20
CA ASN A 1054 -78.11 177.16 60.51
C ASN A 1054 -77.27 178.45 60.48
N ARG A 1055 -76.37 178.63 59.50
CA ARG A 1055 -75.52 179.83 59.41
C ARG A 1055 -76.23 181.04 58.79
N SER A 1056 -77.31 180.83 58.03
CA SER A 1056 -77.95 181.89 57.24
C SER A 1056 -79.09 182.62 57.97
N LEU A 1057 -79.47 182.15 59.18
CA LEU A 1057 -80.66 182.57 59.92
C LEU A 1057 -80.80 184.06 60.30
N PRO A 1058 -79.75 184.86 60.57
CA PRO A 1058 -79.94 186.24 61.07
C PRO A 1058 -80.25 187.30 60.00
N GLY A 1059 -79.89 187.06 58.73
CA GLY A 1059 -79.99 188.08 57.66
C GLY A 1059 -81.30 188.05 56.86
N VAL A 1060 -82.09 186.99 57.04
CA VAL A 1060 -83.19 186.66 56.14
C VAL A 1060 -84.35 186.15 56.99
N GLY A 1061 -85.46 186.88 57.00
CA GLY A 1061 -86.67 186.51 57.74
C GLY A 1061 -87.11 185.06 57.46
N SER A 1062 -87.63 184.41 58.49
CA SER A 1062 -87.89 182.97 58.60
C SER A 1062 -88.70 182.35 57.45
N GLU A 1063 -89.45 183.11 56.66
CA GLU A 1063 -90.20 182.59 55.52
C GLU A 1063 -89.33 182.19 54.31
N ARG A 1064 -88.13 182.78 54.13
CA ARG A 1064 -87.27 182.44 52.98
C ARG A 1064 -86.49 181.14 53.19
N LEU A 1065 -86.02 180.88 54.41
CA LEU A 1065 -85.31 179.64 54.78
C LEU A 1065 -86.21 178.40 54.73
N ILE A 1066 -87.49 178.53 55.09
CA ILE A 1066 -88.46 177.41 54.99
C ILE A 1066 -88.73 177.02 53.53
N ARG A 1067 -88.62 177.97 52.58
CA ARG A 1067 -88.80 177.71 51.16
C ARG A 1067 -87.59 176.98 50.55
N GLU A 1068 -86.38 177.28 51.01
CA GLU A 1068 -85.14 176.59 50.59
C GLU A 1068 -85.02 175.18 51.20
N HIS A 1069 -85.37 174.99 52.48
CA HIS A 1069 -85.39 173.66 53.12
C HIS A 1069 -86.40 172.71 52.47
N ARG A 1070 -87.56 173.22 52.05
CA ARG A 1070 -88.51 172.44 51.24
C ARG A 1070 -87.98 172.12 49.84
N GLY A 1071 -87.12 172.97 49.27
CA GLY A 1071 -86.51 172.74 47.95
C GLY A 1071 -85.54 171.55 47.92
N LEU A 1072 -84.76 171.33 48.99
CA LEU A 1072 -83.88 170.17 49.13
C LEU A 1072 -84.64 168.85 49.25
N LEU A 1073 -85.69 168.83 50.08
CA LEU A 1073 -86.54 167.64 50.26
C LEU A 1073 -87.54 167.42 49.11
N GLN A 1074 -87.84 168.44 48.29
CA GLN A 1074 -88.68 168.32 47.09
C GLN A 1074 -87.88 168.03 45.81
N GLY A 1075 -86.60 168.38 45.77
CA GLY A 1075 -85.68 167.91 44.72
C GLY A 1075 -85.43 166.40 44.76
N GLU A 1076 -85.68 165.76 45.91
CA GLU A 1076 -85.64 164.30 46.07
C GLU A 1076 -86.97 163.59 45.73
N ARG A 1077 -88.01 164.32 45.31
CA ARG A 1077 -89.31 163.73 44.90
C ARG A 1077 -89.47 163.65 43.38
N SER A 1078 -88.58 162.90 42.74
CA SER A 1078 -88.92 162.17 41.52
C SER A 1078 -88.08 160.90 41.38
N SER A 1079 -88.63 159.82 41.94
CA SER A 1079 -88.40 158.39 41.63
C SER A 1079 -87.00 157.84 41.97
N SER A 1080 -86.75 156.95 42.95
CA SER A 1080 -87.59 156.01 43.72
C SER A 1080 -88.66 155.25 42.93
N THR A 1081 -88.21 154.17 42.27
CA THR A 1081 -88.92 152.88 42.28
C THR A 1081 -87.90 151.77 42.45
N LEU A 1082 -88.24 150.84 43.35
CA LEU A 1082 -87.57 149.59 43.72
C LEU A 1082 -86.99 148.79 42.55
#